data_AF-A0A945X5A5-F1
#
_entry.id   AF-A0A945X5A5-F1
#
_cell.length_a   1.000
_cell.length_b   1.000
_cell.length_c   1.000
_cell.angle_alpha   90.00
_cell.angle_beta   90.00
_cell.angle_gamma   90.00
#
_symmetry.space_group_name_H-M   'P 1'
#
loop_
_entity.id
_entity.type
_entity.pdbx_description
1 polymer ?
#
loop_
_entity_poly.entity_id
_entity_poly.type
_entity_poly.pdbx_seq_one_letter_code
_entity_poly.pdbx_strand_id
1 'polypeptide(L)'
;MQTCRTWWLILAAAASLTGPWPLSAQQTWGTWKGKGGQTQLRERRGPGERPQGRRRPSSERSADRARQLGVIKNTEKAFEGYTLIAPKKCAKKTYLIRNDGQIVNQWESKYLPGQSAYLLPDGHLLRAADLGREGVPGAGPNRGRKLLGGGEGGGIQEFDWDGKLVWEYFWSNDNYLMHHDIQPLPNGNVLALVVEKKLPAEMIQAGFKPDKVKGHMVPDFVAEIEKTGPKSGRVVWEWHVWDHLAQDIDKAKDNYIENAADHPGRIRAQTQGRGIKDFWNHANSVDYNEELDQVIVSARGQGEVWVIDHNTTTEEAAGPKGDLLYRWGNPAIYGRGKAGDTQWGGQHDAQWIDEGCPGAGNILMFNNGQQKGFSSIVEIVTPLDKDNRYGLDTNGRWGPDKPVWTYTDPDPKTFYSPVISGCQRLPNGNTLICAGVHGTLFEVTPGGETVWEYVNAVSDSGPLKQGDAVPYDGRGHAMTSIFKVRRYAPDYPGLKGKDLSPKGLLVENPENPVSPTVRAPEEGDRKSGGGQKRRSREGGKQRIRQPRRAPQTEGDAQGRQSLDTDRVTREAPLKALKGITLADTTLTFTHTNETDPKGGGDRARRAGQRGGRPPRRGTQPNQAPSGPRKSANLAELRSPTTVPSDKESPARPEPIGQLKSPELVPIPGDSFEMGDHWGKGHEDPKHRSDEVPIHTVLLSPFHIGKYEVTNQEYCDGLNDALSRGLVEVKSGMVYANGVRAPLCETRGADKASRIAWDGKAFSVLDHRERHPMSCVYWEGATAYCNWLNLQNGLDPLYDLASGECDFSKKGFRLPTEAEWEYAARGGQKDPYRAFPWGDDENEDGTLANWPRSHDPYETGSYPNTTPVGFYNGELHRKEDLGWPGSQETYQTRDGANPWGLYDMSGNVWEWVNDWHLNYYYAISPKANPHGPAMSETRPARDGKHYHAVRGGCWYNGKWGHGRTANRNHGYYRGNAKVFDHHGLRVVFAGPSSNATSRKARQGATSK
;
A
#
# COMPACT_ATOMS: atom_id res chain seq x y z
N MET A 1 -18.23 34.90 -55.30
CA MET A 1 -17.25 34.70 -56.39
C MET A 1 -16.64 33.32 -56.16
N GLN A 2 -16.83 32.32 -57.05
CA GLN A 2 -16.14 32.14 -58.35
C GLN A 2 -14.63 31.85 -58.16
N THR A 3 -13.98 30.84 -58.78
CA THR A 3 -14.40 29.76 -59.72
C THR A 3 -13.32 28.66 -59.69
N CYS A 4 -13.62 27.36 -59.62
CA CYS A 4 -13.91 26.40 -60.72
C CYS A 4 -12.80 26.18 -61.77
N ARG A 5 -12.30 24.93 -61.90
CA ARG A 5 -12.13 24.07 -63.13
C ARG A 5 -11.26 22.83 -62.78
N THR A 6 -11.60 21.53 -62.93
CA THR A 6 -12.23 20.66 -63.98
C THR A 6 -11.23 20.16 -65.06
N TRP A 7 -11.20 18.90 -65.56
CA TRP A 7 -12.06 17.68 -65.38
C TRP A 7 -11.48 16.38 -66.03
N TRP A 8 -11.79 15.18 -65.47
CA TRP A 8 -12.22 13.87 -66.09
C TRP A 8 -11.30 13.11 -67.12
N LEU A 9 -11.38 11.78 -67.41
CA LEU A 9 -12.16 10.58 -66.95
C LEU A 9 -11.21 9.30 -66.97
N ILE A 10 -11.47 7.98 -67.22
CA ILE A 10 -12.61 7.14 -67.74
C ILE A 10 -12.60 5.65 -67.19
N LEU A 11 -13.41 4.77 -67.81
CA LEU A 11 -13.80 3.34 -67.58
C LEU A 11 -12.80 2.25 -68.11
N ALA A 12 -13.00 0.91 -68.03
CA ALA A 12 -13.59 -0.04 -67.03
C ALA A 12 -13.54 -1.55 -67.48
N ALA A 13 -13.64 -2.46 -66.48
CA ALA A 13 -14.34 -3.79 -66.46
C ALA A 13 -13.91 -5.06 -67.27
N ALA A 14 -14.22 -6.22 -66.65
CA ALA A 14 -14.40 -7.60 -67.19
C ALA A 14 -13.19 -8.39 -67.78
N ALA A 15 -13.20 -9.74 -67.94
CA ALA A 15 -13.77 -10.85 -67.13
C ALA A 15 -13.27 -12.25 -67.62
N SER A 16 -13.00 -13.19 -66.69
CA SER A 16 -13.15 -14.68 -66.77
C SER A 16 -12.42 -15.57 -67.82
N LEU A 17 -12.12 -16.83 -67.41
CA LEU A 17 -11.67 -18.01 -68.20
C LEU A 17 -10.22 -17.94 -68.74
N THR A 18 -9.36 -18.98 -68.79
CA THR A 18 -9.48 -20.47 -68.73
C THR A 18 -8.33 -21.15 -67.91
N GLY A 19 -8.42 -22.47 -67.62
CA GLY A 19 -7.36 -23.29 -66.93
C GLY A 19 -6.35 -23.96 -67.91
N PRO A 20 -5.69 -25.12 -67.58
CA PRO A 20 -5.86 -26.02 -66.42
C PRO A 20 -4.53 -26.47 -65.70
N TRP A 21 -4.59 -27.52 -64.87
CA TRP A 21 -3.47 -28.18 -64.13
C TRP A 21 -2.63 -29.15 -65.00
N PRO A 22 -1.41 -29.56 -64.57
CA PRO A 22 -1.18 -30.74 -63.69
C PRO A 22 -0.43 -30.38 -62.37
N LEU A 23 -0.51 -31.11 -61.23
CA LEU A 23 0.03 -32.46 -60.90
C LEU A 23 1.55 -32.60 -61.15
N SER A 24 2.38 -33.20 -60.28
CA SER A 24 2.18 -33.83 -58.95
C SER A 24 3.53 -34.20 -58.30
N ALA A 25 3.65 -34.18 -56.96
CA ALA A 25 4.48 -35.13 -56.19
C ALA A 25 4.28 -34.99 -54.66
N GLN A 26 4.16 -36.11 -53.94
CA GLN A 26 4.39 -36.19 -52.50
C GLN A 26 5.67 -37.02 -52.28
N GLN A 27 6.51 -36.69 -51.28
CA GLN A 27 7.12 -37.71 -50.40
C GLN A 27 7.82 -37.14 -49.15
N THR A 28 7.16 -37.40 -48.02
CA THR A 28 7.67 -37.82 -46.69
C THR A 28 9.15 -37.70 -46.28
N TRP A 29 9.33 -37.11 -45.08
CA TRP A 29 10.16 -37.58 -43.94
C TRP A 29 11.70 -37.64 -44.07
N GLY A 30 12.41 -37.06 -43.08
CA GLY A 30 13.84 -37.27 -42.87
C GLY A 30 14.46 -36.36 -41.79
N THR A 31 14.66 -36.87 -40.57
CA THR A 31 15.34 -36.15 -39.47
C THR A 31 16.80 -36.60 -39.33
N TRP A 32 17.77 -35.68 -39.17
CA TRP A 32 18.86 -35.83 -38.18
C TRP A 32 19.67 -34.55 -37.90
N LYS A 33 20.69 -34.66 -37.04
CA LYS A 33 21.43 -33.58 -36.34
C LYS A 33 22.76 -33.20 -37.02
N GLY A 34 23.26 -31.97 -36.84
CA GLY A 34 24.66 -31.64 -37.17
C GLY A 34 25.12 -30.19 -36.89
N LYS A 35 26.09 -30.02 -35.98
CA LYS A 35 26.66 -28.75 -35.46
C LYS A 35 27.41 -27.85 -36.47
N GLY A 36 27.54 -26.55 -36.14
CA GLY A 36 28.56 -25.61 -36.64
C GLY A 36 28.06 -24.59 -37.68
N GLY A 37 28.60 -23.37 -37.79
CA GLY A 37 29.63 -22.66 -37.00
C GLY A 37 30.36 -21.58 -37.83
N GLN A 38 30.80 -20.48 -37.20
CA GLN A 38 31.59 -19.36 -37.80
C GLN A 38 30.90 -18.52 -38.91
N THR A 39 31.40 -17.35 -39.35
CA THR A 39 31.69 -16.04 -38.68
C THR A 39 32.12 -15.02 -39.75
N GLN A 40 31.72 -13.74 -39.64
CA GLN A 40 32.45 -12.54 -40.12
C GLN A 40 31.76 -11.30 -39.52
N LEU A 41 32.38 -10.46 -38.67
CA LEU A 41 33.54 -9.55 -38.84
C LEU A 41 33.31 -8.35 -39.78
N ARG A 42 33.33 -7.15 -39.20
CA ARG A 42 33.84 -5.91 -39.82
C ARG A 42 34.43 -4.98 -38.75
N GLU A 43 35.28 -4.05 -39.19
CA GLU A 43 36.45 -3.61 -38.41
C GLU A 43 36.33 -2.23 -37.75
N ARG A 44 37.30 -1.93 -36.87
CA ARG A 44 37.45 -0.65 -36.15
C ARG A 44 38.06 0.45 -37.02
N ARG A 45 37.75 1.71 -36.69
CA ARG A 45 38.62 2.88 -36.92
C ARG A 45 38.52 3.87 -35.75
N GLY A 46 39.54 4.71 -35.62
CA GLY A 46 39.59 5.92 -34.81
C GLY A 46 40.93 6.63 -35.10
N PRO A 47 41.35 7.62 -34.27
CA PRO A 47 40.58 8.65 -33.60
C PRO A 47 40.74 10.03 -34.30
N GLY A 48 39.88 11.01 -33.95
CA GLY A 48 39.94 12.38 -34.49
C GLY A 48 39.34 13.39 -33.51
N GLU A 49 39.74 14.66 -33.58
CA GLU A 49 39.64 15.61 -32.45
C GLU A 49 38.55 16.71 -32.62
N ARG A 50 38.06 17.23 -31.47
CA ARG A 50 37.30 18.49 -31.26
C ARG A 50 35.81 18.52 -31.69
N PRO A 51 34.99 19.46 -31.16
CA PRO A 51 35.31 20.53 -30.19
C PRO A 51 34.60 20.41 -28.82
N GLN A 52 35.04 21.22 -27.85
CA GLN A 52 34.35 21.41 -26.57
C GLN A 52 33.06 22.24 -26.74
N GLY A 53 31.98 21.89 -26.05
CA GLY A 53 30.73 22.67 -26.12
C GLY A 53 29.65 22.28 -25.11
N ARG A 54 29.55 23.07 -24.03
CA ARG A 54 28.46 23.09 -23.01
C ARG A 54 28.15 21.77 -22.28
N ARG A 55 28.47 21.74 -20.98
CA ARG A 55 27.89 20.77 -20.02
C ARG A 55 26.36 20.82 -20.13
N ARG A 56 25.71 19.67 -20.32
CA ARG A 56 24.31 19.50 -19.89
C ARG A 56 24.31 19.38 -18.35
N PRO A 57 23.38 20.03 -17.63
CA PRO A 57 23.19 19.74 -16.21
C PRO A 57 22.86 18.25 -16.02
N SER A 58 23.42 17.64 -14.98
CA SER A 58 22.93 16.38 -14.45
C SER A 58 21.47 16.56 -14.04
N SER A 59 20.60 15.62 -14.41
CA SER A 59 19.23 15.60 -13.91
C SER A 59 19.24 15.12 -12.45
N GLU A 60 19.46 16.06 -11.54
CA GLU A 60 19.10 15.90 -10.13
C GLU A 60 17.61 15.56 -10.07
N ARG A 61 17.28 14.27 -9.89
CA ARG A 61 16.02 13.93 -9.24
C ARG A 61 16.21 14.35 -7.79
N SER A 62 15.31 15.20 -7.31
CA SER A 62 15.44 15.88 -6.02
C SER A 62 15.81 14.90 -4.91
N ALA A 63 16.92 15.16 -4.23
CA ALA A 63 17.16 14.61 -2.90
C ALA A 63 16.01 14.99 -1.95
N ASP A 64 15.85 14.26 -0.85
CA ASP A 64 14.89 14.56 0.22
C ASP A 64 15.16 15.93 0.85
N ARG A 65 14.62 16.97 0.22
CA ARG A 65 14.38 18.26 0.87
C ARG A 65 13.18 18.07 1.78
N ALA A 66 13.46 18.06 3.08
CA ALA A 66 12.53 18.31 4.17
C ALA A 66 11.32 19.12 3.70
N ARG A 67 10.17 18.45 3.51
CA ARG A 67 9.01 19.08 2.89
C ARG A 67 8.41 20.07 3.88
N GLN A 68 8.23 21.32 3.46
CA GLN A 68 7.51 22.29 4.28
C GLN A 68 6.07 21.79 4.49
N LEU A 69 5.63 21.77 5.74
CA LEU A 69 4.31 21.34 6.16
C LEU A 69 3.47 22.55 6.57
N GLY A 70 2.14 22.39 6.59
CA GLY A 70 1.23 23.51 6.82
C GLY A 70 1.16 24.43 5.60
N VAL A 71 1.02 25.74 5.84
CA VAL A 71 0.88 26.73 4.75
C VAL A 71 2.22 26.96 4.05
N ILE A 72 2.20 26.75 2.72
CA ILE A 72 3.31 27.04 1.80
C ILE A 72 3.11 28.41 1.17
N LYS A 73 1.86 28.72 0.78
CA LYS A 73 1.47 29.97 0.15
C LYS A 73 0.09 30.41 0.66
N ASN A 74 -0.05 31.70 0.95
CA ASN A 74 -1.34 32.37 1.12
C ASN A 74 -1.18 33.79 0.56
N THR A 75 -2.19 34.29 -0.16
CA THR A 75 -2.16 35.62 -0.81
C THR A 75 -3.55 36.25 -0.79
N GLU A 76 -3.64 37.57 -0.93
CA GLU A 76 -4.91 38.32 -0.94
C GLU A 76 -5.89 37.91 -2.05
N LYS A 77 -5.44 37.12 -3.03
CA LYS A 77 -6.29 36.54 -4.09
C LYS A 77 -6.99 35.25 -3.67
N ALA A 78 -6.54 34.59 -2.60
CA ALA A 78 -7.14 33.36 -2.10
C ALA A 78 -8.51 33.61 -1.45
N PHE A 79 -9.40 32.65 -1.53
CA PHE A 79 -10.73 32.74 -0.91
C PHE A 79 -10.62 32.53 0.61
N GLU A 80 -10.76 33.59 1.41
CA GLU A 80 -10.78 33.47 2.88
C GLU A 80 -11.97 32.63 3.32
N GLY A 81 -11.69 31.61 4.13
CA GLY A 81 -12.68 30.62 4.55
C GLY A 81 -12.07 29.51 5.38
N TYR A 82 -12.86 28.47 5.62
CA TYR A 82 -12.57 27.40 6.56
C TYR A 82 -12.55 26.05 5.83
N THR A 83 -11.41 25.37 5.83
CA THR A 83 -11.18 24.12 5.09
C THR A 83 -11.34 22.93 6.02
N LEU A 84 -12.24 22.01 5.66
CA LEU A 84 -12.47 20.78 6.44
C LEU A 84 -11.55 19.65 5.92
N ILE A 85 -10.78 19.04 6.82
CA ILE A 85 -9.73 18.07 6.51
C ILE A 85 -9.93 16.79 7.31
N ALA A 86 -9.99 15.66 6.61
CA ALA A 86 -10.06 14.32 7.18
C ALA A 86 -8.84 13.47 6.74
N PRO A 87 -7.77 13.37 7.54
CA PRO A 87 -6.56 12.63 7.18
C PRO A 87 -6.81 11.13 7.04
N LYS A 88 -6.76 10.62 5.80
CA LYS A 88 -7.29 9.33 5.33
C LYS A 88 -6.78 8.10 6.07
N LYS A 89 -5.63 8.21 6.73
CA LYS A 89 -4.88 7.08 7.31
C LYS A 89 -4.61 7.22 8.81
N CYS A 90 -4.86 8.39 9.38
CA CYS A 90 -3.85 8.97 10.26
C CYS A 90 -4.37 9.48 11.58
N ALA A 91 -5.35 10.39 11.54
CA ALA A 91 -6.06 10.76 12.75
C ALA A 91 -7.40 10.04 12.80
N LYS A 92 -7.78 9.59 14.00
CA LYS A 92 -9.17 9.40 14.42
C LYS A 92 -10.00 10.70 14.39
N LYS A 93 -9.39 11.81 13.96
CA LYS A 93 -9.91 13.17 14.01
C LYS A 93 -10.23 13.72 12.63
N THR A 94 -11.08 14.72 12.63
CA THR A 94 -11.35 15.59 11.49
C THR A 94 -11.17 17.04 11.98
N TYR A 95 -10.59 17.89 11.14
CA TYR A 95 -10.14 19.23 11.53
C TYR A 95 -10.77 20.29 10.63
N LEU A 96 -11.14 21.43 11.21
CA LEU A 96 -11.51 22.64 10.47
C LEU A 96 -10.40 23.67 10.64
N ILE A 97 -9.74 24.05 9.55
CA ILE A 97 -8.61 25.01 9.55
C ILE A 97 -8.94 26.30 8.79
N ARG A 98 -8.33 27.41 9.18
CA ARG A 98 -8.29 28.66 8.41
C ARG A 98 -7.18 28.64 7.35
N ASN A 99 -7.18 29.62 6.44
CA ASN A 99 -6.18 29.72 5.37
C ASN A 99 -4.74 29.98 5.88
N ASP A 100 -4.57 30.48 7.11
CA ASP A 100 -3.28 30.57 7.81
C ASP A 100 -2.84 29.27 8.50
N GLY A 101 -3.61 28.18 8.32
CA GLY A 101 -3.33 26.86 8.87
C GLY A 101 -3.79 26.65 10.32
N GLN A 102 -4.35 27.68 10.98
CA GLN A 102 -4.85 27.58 12.35
C GLN A 102 -6.09 26.68 12.41
N ILE A 103 -6.06 25.71 13.33
CA ILE A 103 -7.22 24.90 13.70
C ILE A 103 -8.21 25.82 14.41
N VAL A 104 -9.49 25.75 14.04
CA VAL A 104 -10.59 26.40 14.77
C VAL A 104 -11.59 25.41 15.36
N ASN A 105 -11.66 24.18 14.82
CA ASN A 105 -12.27 23.08 15.53
C ASN A 105 -11.65 21.72 15.17
N GLN A 106 -11.83 20.73 16.04
CA GLN A 106 -11.49 19.33 15.80
C GLN A 106 -12.54 18.41 16.45
N TRP A 107 -12.88 17.33 15.76
CA TRP A 107 -13.75 16.26 16.27
C TRP A 107 -12.95 14.96 16.37
N GLU A 108 -13.28 14.09 17.33
CA GLU A 108 -12.58 12.80 17.52
C GLU A 108 -13.55 11.62 17.54
N SER A 109 -13.25 10.60 16.74
CA SER A 109 -14.02 9.36 16.61
C SER A 109 -13.24 8.15 17.13
N LYS A 110 -13.91 7.02 17.37
CA LYS A 110 -13.23 5.73 17.52
C LYS A 110 -12.66 5.22 16.19
N TYR A 111 -13.21 5.64 15.05
CA TYR A 111 -12.95 5.13 13.71
C TYR A 111 -12.10 6.08 12.87
N LEU A 112 -11.23 5.52 12.03
CA LEU A 112 -10.53 6.28 10.98
C LEU A 112 -11.54 6.88 9.98
N PRO A 113 -11.20 7.96 9.25
CA PRO A 113 -12.10 8.54 8.26
C PRO A 113 -12.40 7.54 7.13
N GLY A 114 -13.69 7.34 6.85
CA GLY A 114 -14.19 6.60 5.68
C GLY A 114 -14.14 7.45 4.41
N GLN A 115 -13.00 8.11 4.17
CA GLN A 115 -12.80 9.22 3.24
C GLN A 115 -13.49 10.56 3.62
N SER A 116 -14.81 10.66 3.46
CA SER A 116 -15.51 11.95 3.27
C SER A 116 -16.06 12.58 4.55
N ALA A 117 -16.15 13.91 4.54
CA ALA A 117 -16.61 14.71 5.68
C ALA A 117 -17.22 16.05 5.23
N TYR A 118 -18.28 16.48 5.91
CA TYR A 118 -19.07 17.68 5.63
C TYR A 118 -19.39 18.42 6.93
N LEU A 119 -19.33 19.75 6.90
CA LEU A 119 -19.84 20.61 7.98
C LEU A 119 -21.28 20.97 7.63
N LEU A 120 -22.25 20.56 8.45
CA LEU A 120 -23.67 20.78 8.21
C LEU A 120 -24.10 22.23 8.56
N PRO A 121 -25.26 22.72 8.08
CA PRO A 121 -25.72 24.10 8.32
C PRO A 121 -26.02 24.46 9.79
N ASP A 122 -26.17 23.47 10.68
CA ASP A 122 -26.26 23.63 12.14
C ASP A 122 -24.88 23.65 12.83
N GLY A 123 -23.82 23.34 12.08
CA GLY A 123 -22.44 23.21 12.55
C GLY A 123 -22.08 21.83 13.11
N HIS A 124 -22.88 20.80 12.83
CA HIS A 124 -22.48 19.41 13.08
C HIS A 124 -21.46 18.94 12.04
N LEU A 125 -20.57 18.03 12.44
CA LEU A 125 -19.72 17.29 11.52
C LEU A 125 -20.40 15.98 11.12
N LEU A 126 -20.76 15.84 9.84
CA LEU A 126 -21.08 14.56 9.25
C LEU A 126 -19.82 13.96 8.61
N ARG A 127 -19.49 12.70 8.91
CA ARG A 127 -18.32 12.00 8.35
C ARG A 127 -18.60 10.53 8.06
N ALA A 128 -18.03 10.02 6.99
CA ALA A 128 -17.90 8.59 6.78
C ALA A 128 -16.83 8.01 7.72
N ALA A 129 -16.96 6.72 8.07
CA ALA A 129 -16.12 6.01 9.03
C ALA A 129 -15.61 4.68 8.43
N ASP A 130 -14.31 4.42 8.56
CA ASP A 130 -13.71 3.12 8.24
C ASP A 130 -13.84 2.19 9.45
N LEU A 131 -14.62 1.12 9.31
CA LEU A 131 -14.79 0.10 10.36
C LEU A 131 -13.57 -0.82 10.54
N GLY A 132 -12.55 -0.71 9.68
CA GLY A 132 -11.45 -1.67 9.59
C GLY A 132 -11.91 -3.03 9.04
N ARG A 133 -10.99 -3.96 8.76
CA ARG A 133 -11.36 -5.31 8.28
C ARG A 133 -11.99 -6.16 9.38
N GLU A 134 -11.36 -6.19 10.55
CA GLU A 134 -11.76 -7.05 11.68
C GLU A 134 -12.74 -6.36 12.64
N GLY A 135 -12.97 -5.06 12.44
CA GLY A 135 -13.57 -4.15 13.41
C GLY A 135 -12.50 -3.26 14.04
N VAL A 136 -12.94 -2.23 14.79
CA VAL A 136 -12.05 -1.43 15.63
C VAL A 136 -12.12 -1.94 17.07
N PRO A 137 -10.98 -2.33 17.69
CA PRO A 137 -10.95 -2.76 19.09
C PRO A 137 -11.56 -1.72 20.04
N GLY A 138 -12.46 -2.16 20.93
CA GLY A 138 -13.16 -1.27 21.88
C GLY A 138 -14.25 -0.37 21.28
N ALA A 139 -14.59 -0.52 19.99
CA ALA A 139 -15.62 0.31 19.36
C ALA A 139 -17.05 -0.18 19.62
N GLY A 140 -17.31 -1.49 19.50
CA GLY A 140 -18.63 -2.11 19.73
C GLY A 140 -18.76 -3.50 19.11
N PRO A 141 -19.93 -4.15 19.20
CA PRO A 141 -20.13 -5.53 18.75
C PRO A 141 -20.25 -5.74 17.23
N ASN A 142 -20.38 -4.69 16.41
CA ASN A 142 -20.53 -4.80 14.96
C ASN A 142 -19.15 -4.80 14.27
N ARG A 143 -18.79 -5.94 13.65
CA ARG A 143 -17.37 -6.33 13.43
C ARG A 143 -16.87 -6.12 12.00
N GLY A 144 -16.52 -4.88 11.66
CA GLY A 144 -15.66 -4.58 10.51
C GLY A 144 -16.28 -4.77 9.12
N ARG A 145 -15.48 -4.45 8.09
CA ARG A 145 -15.82 -4.56 6.67
C ARG A 145 -15.79 -6.01 6.21
N LYS A 146 -16.96 -6.55 5.91
CA LYS A 146 -17.16 -7.95 5.50
C LYS A 146 -16.85 -8.21 4.03
N LEU A 147 -17.24 -7.30 3.14
CA LEU A 147 -16.77 -7.32 1.75
C LEU A 147 -15.35 -6.74 1.67
N LEU A 148 -14.49 -7.37 0.86
CA LEU A 148 -13.09 -6.97 0.66
C LEU A 148 -12.90 -6.27 -0.69
N GLY A 149 -13.62 -5.17 -0.88
CA GLY A 149 -13.53 -4.29 -2.04
C GLY A 149 -12.49 -3.17 -1.91
N GLY A 150 -12.51 -2.27 -2.89
CA GLY A 150 -11.77 -1.01 -2.87
C GLY A 150 -12.52 0.09 -2.10
N GLY A 151 -11.79 0.95 -1.41
CA GLY A 151 -12.35 2.02 -0.60
C GLY A 151 -12.27 1.75 0.91
N GLU A 152 -12.13 2.82 1.69
CA GLU A 152 -12.34 2.85 3.13
C GLU A 152 -13.82 3.18 3.40
N GLY A 153 -14.41 2.69 4.50
CA GLY A 153 -15.84 2.87 4.80
C GLY A 153 -16.46 1.81 5.71
N GLY A 154 -17.78 1.66 5.59
CA GLY A 154 -18.65 0.76 6.36
C GLY A 154 -19.61 1.48 7.30
N GLY A 155 -19.50 2.80 7.46
CA GLY A 155 -20.40 3.57 8.32
C GLY A 155 -20.37 5.09 8.13
N ILE A 156 -21.34 5.74 8.76
CA ILE A 156 -21.51 7.20 8.87
C ILE A 156 -21.59 7.57 10.35
N GLN A 157 -21.09 8.74 10.70
CA GLN A 157 -21.22 9.33 12.02
C GLN A 157 -21.48 10.83 11.93
N GLU A 158 -22.28 11.35 12.86
CA GLU A 158 -22.54 12.77 13.05
C GLU A 158 -22.16 13.18 14.47
N PHE A 159 -21.43 14.29 14.58
CA PHE A 159 -20.99 14.87 15.84
C PHE A 159 -21.48 16.31 15.94
N ASP A 160 -21.93 16.73 17.12
CA ASP A 160 -22.18 18.14 17.38
C ASP A 160 -20.86 18.96 17.39
N TRP A 161 -20.97 20.29 17.43
CA TRP A 161 -19.81 21.19 17.37
C TRP A 161 -18.78 20.93 18.48
N ASP A 162 -19.23 20.49 19.66
CA ASP A 162 -18.39 20.25 20.84
C ASP A 162 -17.76 18.84 20.86
N GLY A 163 -17.94 18.06 19.79
CA GLY A 163 -17.31 16.74 19.62
C GLY A 163 -18.09 15.57 20.18
N LYS A 164 -19.35 15.75 20.62
CA LYS A 164 -20.21 14.65 21.08
C LYS A 164 -20.91 14.00 19.90
N LEU A 165 -20.80 12.67 19.81
CA LEU A 165 -21.51 11.85 18.82
C LEU A 165 -23.02 11.95 19.04
N VAL A 166 -23.76 12.37 18.01
CA VAL A 166 -25.23 12.51 18.03
C VAL A 166 -25.94 11.44 17.19
N TRP A 167 -25.29 10.94 16.13
CA TRP A 167 -25.79 9.84 15.29
C TRP A 167 -24.65 8.95 14.80
N GLU A 168 -24.88 7.64 14.72
CA GLU A 168 -24.04 6.72 13.93
C GLU A 168 -24.88 5.64 13.25
N TYR A 169 -24.45 5.22 12.06
CA TYR A 169 -25.09 4.17 11.27
C TYR A 169 -24.03 3.34 10.54
N PHE A 170 -24.13 2.00 10.63
CA PHE A 170 -23.13 1.08 10.08
C PHE A 170 -23.79 0.10 9.12
N TRP A 171 -23.26 0.01 7.89
CA TRP A 171 -23.72 -0.90 6.85
C TRP A 171 -22.52 -1.67 6.28
N SER A 172 -22.20 -2.79 6.93
CA SER A 172 -21.37 -3.84 6.33
C SER A 172 -21.79 -5.23 6.80
N ASN A 173 -22.01 -6.12 5.83
CA ASN A 173 -22.28 -7.55 6.03
C ASN A 173 -21.76 -8.34 4.81
N ASP A 174 -21.90 -9.65 4.80
CA ASP A 174 -21.26 -10.52 3.77
C ASP A 174 -21.79 -10.33 2.34
N ASN A 175 -22.83 -9.50 2.17
CA ASN A 175 -23.44 -9.12 0.89
C ASN A 175 -23.39 -7.61 0.59
N TYR A 176 -23.18 -6.73 1.58
CA TYR A 176 -23.26 -5.27 1.41
C TYR A 176 -22.12 -4.52 2.13
N LEU A 177 -21.63 -3.41 1.54
CA LEU A 177 -20.64 -2.52 2.17
C LEU A 177 -20.76 -1.07 1.69
N MET A 178 -21.02 -0.15 2.62
CA MET A 178 -20.89 1.29 2.39
C MET A 178 -19.41 1.70 2.21
N HIS A 179 -19.09 2.60 1.28
CA HIS A 179 -17.70 2.86 0.86
C HIS A 179 -17.53 4.20 0.12
N HIS A 180 -16.31 4.74 0.15
CA HIS A 180 -15.91 6.02 -0.47
C HIS A 180 -16.67 7.28 -0.02
N ASP A 181 -17.95 7.44 -0.34
CA ASP A 181 -18.58 8.77 -0.29
C ASP A 181 -20.02 8.78 0.22
N ILE A 182 -20.40 9.94 0.72
CA ILE A 182 -21.73 10.27 1.26
C ILE A 182 -22.07 11.71 0.85
N GLN A 183 -23.35 12.04 0.75
CA GLN A 183 -23.83 13.41 0.53
C GLN A 183 -24.96 13.72 1.52
N PRO A 184 -24.87 14.79 2.34
CA PRO A 184 -25.99 15.24 3.15
C PRO A 184 -27.08 15.85 2.26
N LEU A 185 -28.34 15.55 2.56
CA LEU A 185 -29.50 16.09 1.84
C LEU A 185 -30.21 17.22 2.62
N PRO A 186 -30.91 18.15 1.92
CA PRO A 186 -31.66 19.24 2.54
C PRO A 186 -32.75 18.78 3.52
N ASN A 187 -33.32 17.60 3.29
CA ASN A 187 -34.32 16.96 4.16
C ASN A 187 -33.73 16.39 5.47
N GLY A 188 -32.40 16.41 5.65
CA GLY A 188 -31.68 15.88 6.81
C GLY A 188 -31.20 14.43 6.68
N ASN A 189 -31.58 13.73 5.60
CA ASN A 189 -31.10 12.39 5.27
C ASN A 189 -29.69 12.43 4.66
N VAL A 190 -29.14 11.25 4.34
CA VAL A 190 -27.80 11.12 3.76
C VAL A 190 -27.82 10.11 2.62
N LEU A 191 -27.44 10.52 1.41
CA LEU A 191 -27.09 9.58 0.34
C LEU A 191 -25.75 8.91 0.68
N ALA A 192 -25.64 7.62 0.41
CA ALA A 192 -24.40 6.88 0.55
C ALA A 192 -24.12 6.00 -0.68
N LEU A 193 -22.84 5.88 -1.03
CA LEU A 193 -22.37 4.83 -1.92
C LEU A 193 -22.23 3.51 -1.15
N VAL A 194 -22.83 2.47 -1.70
CA VAL A 194 -22.84 1.11 -1.14
C VAL A 194 -22.55 0.13 -2.27
N VAL A 195 -21.77 -0.93 -2.03
CA VAL A 195 -21.69 -2.07 -2.96
C VAL A 195 -22.53 -3.23 -2.48
N GLU A 196 -23.11 -3.96 -3.43
CA GLU A 196 -23.80 -5.23 -3.22
C GLU A 196 -23.04 -6.38 -3.89
N LYS A 197 -23.15 -7.61 -3.37
CA LYS A 197 -22.41 -8.77 -3.86
C LYS A 197 -23.20 -9.60 -4.87
N LYS A 198 -22.55 -9.95 -5.99
CA LYS A 198 -23.07 -10.87 -7.01
C LYS A 198 -22.10 -12.01 -7.25
N LEU A 199 -22.60 -13.25 -7.28
CA LEU A 199 -21.82 -14.48 -7.49
C LEU A 199 -21.62 -14.78 -8.98
N PRO A 200 -20.64 -15.64 -9.36
CA PRO A 200 -20.37 -15.98 -10.75
C PRO A 200 -21.59 -16.45 -11.57
N ALA A 201 -22.53 -17.17 -10.95
CA ALA A 201 -23.74 -17.64 -11.62
C ALA A 201 -24.70 -16.49 -11.96
N GLU A 202 -24.90 -15.56 -11.03
CA GLU A 202 -25.72 -14.35 -11.22
C GLU A 202 -25.10 -13.45 -12.31
N MET A 203 -23.78 -13.28 -12.29
CA MET A 203 -23.05 -12.55 -13.33
C MET A 203 -23.23 -13.17 -14.72
N ILE A 204 -23.07 -14.49 -14.84
CA ILE A 204 -23.27 -15.19 -16.11
C ILE A 204 -24.73 -15.14 -16.56
N GLN A 205 -25.69 -15.12 -15.63
CA GLN A 205 -27.11 -15.01 -15.97
C GLN A 205 -27.51 -13.58 -16.38
N ALA A 206 -26.96 -12.55 -15.72
CA ALA A 206 -27.00 -11.14 -16.12
C ALA A 206 -26.23 -10.82 -17.42
N GLY A 207 -25.66 -11.84 -18.07
CA GLY A 207 -25.03 -11.78 -19.39
C GLY A 207 -23.55 -11.40 -19.42
N PHE A 208 -22.86 -11.33 -18.27
CA PHE A 208 -21.41 -11.18 -18.25
C PHE A 208 -20.74 -12.44 -18.84
N LYS A 209 -19.75 -12.26 -19.73
CA LYS A 209 -19.09 -13.38 -20.42
C LYS A 209 -18.38 -14.34 -19.44
N PRO A 210 -18.68 -15.66 -19.49
CA PRO A 210 -18.09 -16.65 -18.58
C PRO A 210 -16.55 -16.64 -18.54
N ASP A 211 -15.87 -16.40 -19.67
CA ASP A 211 -14.40 -16.36 -19.73
C ASP A 211 -13.77 -15.12 -19.05
N LYS A 212 -14.59 -14.12 -18.70
CA LYS A 212 -14.18 -12.90 -17.98
C LYS A 212 -14.50 -12.95 -16.47
N VAL A 213 -15.37 -13.86 -16.04
CA VAL A 213 -15.75 -14.04 -14.62
C VAL A 213 -14.72 -14.93 -13.92
N LYS A 214 -14.23 -14.50 -12.74
CA LYS A 214 -13.17 -15.21 -11.99
C LYS A 214 -13.42 -15.32 -10.48
N GLY A 215 -14.56 -14.84 -10.02
CA GLY A 215 -14.93 -14.71 -8.61
C GLY A 215 -16.22 -13.91 -8.49
N HIS A 216 -16.57 -13.48 -7.29
CA HIS A 216 -17.66 -12.52 -7.09
C HIS A 216 -17.34 -11.16 -7.72
N MET A 217 -18.40 -10.39 -7.98
CA MET A 217 -18.33 -8.96 -8.27
C MET A 217 -19.10 -8.20 -7.18
N VAL A 218 -18.72 -6.94 -6.98
CA VAL A 218 -19.37 -6.02 -6.07
C VAL A 218 -19.72 -4.72 -6.83
N PRO A 219 -20.80 -4.72 -7.65
CA PRO A 219 -21.31 -3.49 -8.24
C PRO A 219 -21.79 -2.50 -7.19
N ASP A 220 -21.63 -1.21 -7.50
CA ASP A 220 -22.08 -0.10 -6.65
C ASP A 220 -23.57 0.22 -6.86
N PHE A 221 -24.23 0.74 -5.82
CA PHE A 221 -25.58 1.30 -5.81
C PHE A 221 -25.60 2.55 -4.91
N VAL A 222 -26.63 3.39 -5.08
CA VAL A 222 -26.86 4.59 -4.25
C VAL A 222 -28.06 4.33 -3.35
N ALA A 223 -27.97 4.72 -2.07
CA ALA A 223 -29.05 4.59 -1.11
C ALA A 223 -29.24 5.88 -0.30
N GLU A 224 -30.50 6.34 -0.15
CA GLU A 224 -30.87 7.42 0.76
C GLU A 224 -31.19 6.87 2.15
N ILE A 225 -30.52 7.38 3.19
CA ILE A 225 -30.62 6.92 4.56
C ILE A 225 -31.25 7.99 5.46
N GLU A 226 -32.45 7.70 5.94
CA GLU A 226 -33.18 8.48 6.95
C GLU A 226 -32.66 8.18 8.37
N LYS A 227 -32.48 9.24 9.18
CA LYS A 227 -31.95 9.16 10.56
C LYS A 227 -33.03 8.80 11.57
N THR A 228 -33.43 7.52 11.64
CA THR A 228 -34.52 7.05 12.53
C THR A 228 -34.22 7.10 14.03
N GLY A 229 -32.97 7.34 14.43
CA GLY A 229 -32.56 7.46 15.84
C GLY A 229 -31.05 7.38 16.02
N PRO A 230 -30.48 7.69 17.21
CA PRO A 230 -29.03 7.94 17.39
C PRO A 230 -28.06 6.81 17.02
N LYS A 231 -28.54 5.59 16.77
CA LYS A 231 -27.75 4.41 16.34
C LYS A 231 -28.43 3.63 15.21
N SER A 232 -29.35 4.26 14.48
CA SER A 232 -30.22 3.61 13.51
C SER A 232 -30.49 4.52 12.31
N GLY A 233 -30.63 3.92 11.16
CA GLY A 233 -31.15 4.55 9.96
C GLY A 233 -32.04 3.57 9.20
N ARG A 234 -32.94 4.12 8.39
CA ARG A 234 -33.78 3.38 7.46
C ARG A 234 -33.41 3.82 6.05
N VAL A 235 -33.26 2.87 5.15
CA VAL A 235 -33.14 3.18 3.73
C VAL A 235 -34.52 3.54 3.21
N VAL A 236 -34.64 4.67 2.49
CA VAL A 236 -35.93 5.20 2.00
C VAL A 236 -36.00 5.32 0.47
N TRP A 237 -34.86 5.30 -0.22
CA TRP A 237 -34.72 5.23 -1.67
C TRP A 237 -33.44 4.48 -2.04
N GLU A 238 -33.46 3.68 -3.11
CA GLU A 238 -32.28 2.95 -3.64
C GLU A 238 -32.26 2.95 -5.17
N TRP A 239 -31.06 3.05 -5.77
CA TRP A 239 -30.83 2.92 -7.22
C TRP A 239 -29.62 2.01 -7.49
N HIS A 240 -29.83 0.94 -8.26
CA HIS A 240 -28.87 -0.15 -8.44
C HIS A 240 -28.32 -0.24 -9.87
N VAL A 241 -26.99 -0.16 -10.02
CA VAL A 241 -26.28 -0.37 -11.31
C VAL A 241 -26.61 -1.73 -11.95
N TRP A 242 -27.00 -2.71 -11.14
CA TRP A 242 -27.40 -4.04 -11.56
C TRP A 242 -28.68 -4.05 -12.42
N ASP A 243 -29.64 -3.16 -12.13
CA ASP A 243 -30.96 -3.16 -12.77
C ASP A 243 -30.96 -2.41 -14.11
N HIS A 244 -29.95 -1.56 -14.33
CA HIS A 244 -29.71 -0.83 -15.59
C HIS A 244 -28.73 -1.54 -16.52
N LEU A 245 -28.42 -2.82 -16.29
CA LEU A 245 -27.52 -3.57 -17.14
C LEU A 245 -28.07 -3.77 -18.57
N ALA A 246 -27.14 -3.95 -19.51
CA ALA A 246 -27.42 -4.26 -20.92
C ALA A 246 -26.35 -5.16 -21.55
N GLN A 247 -26.78 -6.05 -22.44
CA GLN A 247 -25.91 -6.87 -23.30
C GLN A 247 -26.61 -7.27 -24.61
N ASP A 248 -25.79 -7.52 -25.63
CA ASP A 248 -26.19 -7.69 -27.02
C ASP A 248 -25.55 -8.96 -27.64
N ILE A 249 -25.38 -10.01 -26.82
CA ILE A 249 -24.51 -11.16 -27.15
C ILE A 249 -25.22 -12.51 -27.00
N ASP A 250 -25.94 -12.73 -25.90
CA ASP A 250 -26.63 -14.00 -25.65
C ASP A 250 -28.11 -13.75 -25.35
N LYS A 251 -28.98 -14.15 -26.29
CA LYS A 251 -30.43 -14.00 -26.21
C LYS A 251 -31.10 -14.95 -25.19
N ALA A 252 -30.36 -15.92 -24.65
CA ALA A 252 -30.80 -16.78 -23.55
C ALA A 252 -30.39 -16.25 -22.16
N LYS A 253 -29.78 -15.05 -22.09
CA LYS A 253 -29.39 -14.37 -20.85
C LYS A 253 -30.22 -13.13 -20.58
N ASP A 254 -30.25 -12.73 -19.32
CA ASP A 254 -30.93 -11.53 -18.87
C ASP A 254 -30.23 -10.29 -19.46
N ASN A 255 -30.87 -9.13 -19.34
CA ASN A 255 -30.39 -7.86 -19.88
C ASN A 255 -30.15 -7.84 -21.41
N TYR A 256 -30.65 -8.86 -22.13
CA TYR A 256 -30.49 -8.94 -23.58
C TYR A 256 -31.35 -7.90 -24.31
N ILE A 257 -30.69 -7.10 -25.14
CA ILE A 257 -31.29 -6.15 -26.08
C ILE A 257 -30.61 -6.27 -27.44
N GLU A 258 -31.36 -6.06 -28.53
CA GLU A 258 -30.91 -6.38 -29.89
C GLU A 258 -29.66 -5.59 -30.33
N ASN A 259 -29.55 -4.33 -29.90
CA ASN A 259 -28.33 -3.53 -29.99
C ASN A 259 -28.13 -2.70 -28.72
N ALA A 260 -27.12 -3.01 -27.92
CA ALA A 260 -26.88 -2.31 -26.67
C ALA A 260 -26.47 -0.82 -26.86
N ALA A 261 -26.01 -0.43 -28.06
CA ALA A 261 -25.69 0.96 -28.36
C ALA A 261 -26.93 1.84 -28.57
N ASP A 262 -28.10 1.27 -28.89
CA ASP A 262 -29.35 2.03 -29.07
C ASP A 262 -30.04 2.39 -27.75
N HIS A 263 -29.51 1.92 -26.62
CA HIS A 263 -29.98 2.23 -25.27
C HIS A 263 -28.86 2.90 -24.45
N PRO A 264 -28.43 4.14 -24.77
CA PRO A 264 -27.27 4.78 -24.13
C PRO A 264 -27.45 5.06 -22.63
N GLY A 265 -28.69 5.09 -22.13
CA GLY A 265 -29.02 5.14 -20.71
C GLY A 265 -28.75 3.83 -19.94
N ARG A 266 -28.50 2.71 -20.63
CA ARG A 266 -28.18 1.42 -20.01
C ARG A 266 -26.66 1.19 -19.89
N ILE A 267 -26.27 0.39 -18.90
CA ILE A 267 -24.88 0.13 -18.52
C ILE A 267 -24.45 -1.21 -19.13
N ARG A 268 -23.57 -1.18 -20.14
CA ARG A 268 -23.15 -2.40 -20.82
C ARG A 268 -22.34 -3.30 -19.89
N ALA A 269 -22.81 -4.53 -19.66
CA ALA A 269 -22.14 -5.53 -18.81
C ALA A 269 -20.76 -5.96 -19.35
N GLN A 270 -20.49 -5.74 -20.64
CA GLN A 270 -19.29 -6.23 -21.31
C GLN A 270 -18.08 -5.33 -21.10
N THR A 271 -16.98 -5.91 -20.60
CA THR A 271 -15.67 -5.26 -20.57
C THR A 271 -15.02 -5.20 -21.94
N GLN A 272 -14.20 -4.18 -22.20
CA GLN A 272 -13.34 -4.11 -23.40
C GLN A 272 -12.17 -5.11 -23.28
N GLY A 273 -12.46 -6.40 -23.43
CA GLY A 273 -11.50 -7.52 -23.48
C GLY A 273 -10.85 -7.96 -22.16
N ARG A 274 -10.85 -7.09 -21.15
CA ARG A 274 -10.24 -7.34 -19.82
C ARG A 274 -11.09 -8.28 -18.97
N GLY A 275 -10.48 -9.04 -18.06
CA GLY A 275 -11.22 -9.79 -17.04
C GLY A 275 -12.00 -8.85 -16.12
N ILE A 276 -13.14 -9.31 -15.62
CA ILE A 276 -13.95 -8.56 -14.66
C ILE A 276 -13.19 -8.49 -13.33
N LYS A 277 -13.28 -7.36 -12.65
CA LYS A 277 -12.74 -7.14 -11.30
C LYS A 277 -13.88 -7.16 -10.31
N ASP A 278 -13.57 -7.53 -9.07
CA ASP A 278 -14.46 -7.50 -7.92
C ASP A 278 -15.14 -6.11 -7.84
N PHE A 279 -14.34 -5.04 -7.68
CA PHE A 279 -14.76 -3.66 -7.91
C PHE A 279 -14.77 -3.36 -9.42
N TRP A 280 -15.92 -3.56 -10.06
CA TRP A 280 -16.08 -3.44 -11.52
C TRP A 280 -16.29 -1.99 -11.98
N ASN A 281 -17.40 -1.36 -11.58
CA ASN A 281 -17.73 0.01 -11.94
C ASN A 281 -17.07 1.04 -11.01
N HIS A 282 -16.82 0.69 -9.75
CA HIS A 282 -16.04 1.48 -8.78
C HIS A 282 -16.52 2.93 -8.71
N ALA A 283 -17.76 3.12 -8.27
CA ALA A 283 -18.23 4.42 -7.82
C ALA A 283 -17.32 4.96 -6.70
N ASN A 284 -17.02 6.25 -6.74
CA ASN A 284 -16.11 6.88 -5.78
C ASN A 284 -16.51 8.28 -5.32
N SER A 285 -17.59 8.83 -5.87
CA SER A 285 -18.22 10.06 -5.37
C SER A 285 -19.69 10.12 -5.77
N VAL A 286 -20.46 10.76 -4.89
CA VAL A 286 -21.87 11.16 -5.10
C VAL A 286 -22.04 12.61 -4.67
N ASP A 287 -22.89 13.33 -5.40
CA ASP A 287 -23.33 14.69 -5.11
C ASP A 287 -24.78 14.84 -5.62
N TYR A 288 -25.52 15.83 -5.12
CA TYR A 288 -26.97 15.94 -5.30
C TYR A 288 -27.36 17.35 -5.72
N ASN A 289 -28.24 17.45 -6.73
CA ASN A 289 -28.80 18.71 -7.21
C ASN A 289 -30.26 18.84 -6.75
N GLU A 290 -30.51 19.79 -5.84
CA GLU A 290 -31.84 20.03 -5.26
C GLU A 290 -32.86 20.63 -6.24
N GLU A 291 -32.41 21.43 -7.22
CA GLU A 291 -33.31 22.05 -8.20
C GLU A 291 -33.79 21.07 -9.28
N LEU A 292 -33.00 20.03 -9.55
CA LEU A 292 -33.28 19.00 -10.54
C LEU A 292 -33.84 17.70 -9.94
N ASP A 293 -33.70 17.50 -8.62
CA ASP A 293 -33.90 16.22 -7.90
C ASP A 293 -33.14 15.07 -8.56
N GLN A 294 -31.81 15.25 -8.67
CA GLN A 294 -30.91 14.36 -9.41
C GLN A 294 -29.61 14.10 -8.66
N VAL A 295 -29.05 12.90 -8.84
CA VAL A 295 -27.76 12.48 -8.26
C VAL A 295 -26.73 12.28 -9.37
N ILE A 296 -25.51 12.77 -9.16
CA ILE A 296 -24.35 12.47 -10.01
C ILE A 296 -23.51 11.37 -9.37
N VAL A 297 -23.04 10.41 -10.17
CA VAL A 297 -22.19 9.30 -9.75
C VAL A 297 -20.92 9.26 -10.60
N SER A 298 -19.75 9.27 -9.96
CA SER A 298 -18.46 9.10 -10.65
C SER A 298 -18.09 7.61 -10.77
N ALA A 299 -18.38 7.02 -11.94
CA ALA A 299 -18.08 5.63 -12.29
C ALA A 299 -16.63 5.47 -12.79
N ARG A 300 -15.72 5.26 -11.85
CA ARG A 300 -14.27 5.25 -12.09
C ARG A 300 -13.81 4.09 -13.00
N GLY A 301 -14.48 2.95 -12.93
CA GLY A 301 -14.17 1.73 -13.65
C GLY A 301 -14.46 1.82 -15.16
N GLN A 302 -15.56 2.49 -15.51
CA GLN A 302 -15.92 2.82 -16.89
C GLN A 302 -15.13 4.03 -17.41
N GLY A 303 -14.70 4.93 -16.52
CA GLY A 303 -14.13 6.23 -16.91
C GLY A 303 -15.20 7.24 -17.28
N GLU A 304 -16.33 7.21 -16.57
CA GLU A 304 -17.50 8.04 -16.84
C GLU A 304 -18.03 8.74 -15.58
N VAL A 305 -18.70 9.87 -15.77
CA VAL A 305 -19.69 10.39 -14.81
C VAL A 305 -21.09 10.07 -15.34
N TRP A 306 -22.02 9.75 -14.44
CA TRP A 306 -23.41 9.40 -14.73
C TRP A 306 -24.34 10.33 -13.93
N VAL A 307 -25.52 10.65 -14.45
CA VAL A 307 -26.60 11.32 -13.69
C VAL A 307 -27.85 10.44 -13.72
N ILE A 308 -28.52 10.33 -12.58
CA ILE A 308 -29.70 9.49 -12.33
C ILE A 308 -30.84 10.31 -11.71
N ASP A 309 -32.08 9.88 -11.97
CA ASP A 309 -33.30 10.52 -11.48
C ASP A 309 -33.61 10.11 -10.03
N HIS A 310 -33.64 11.08 -9.11
CA HIS A 310 -33.95 10.84 -7.70
C HIS A 310 -35.45 11.12 -7.39
N ASN A 311 -36.19 11.72 -8.33
CA ASN A 311 -37.64 11.93 -8.27
C ASN A 311 -38.43 10.64 -8.64
N THR A 312 -38.01 9.52 -8.05
CA THR A 312 -38.49 8.16 -8.32
C THR A 312 -38.75 7.42 -7.00
N THR A 313 -39.62 6.41 -6.98
CA THR A 313 -39.57 5.41 -5.88
C THR A 313 -38.50 4.36 -6.20
N THR A 314 -38.04 3.59 -5.22
CA THR A 314 -37.08 2.48 -5.47
C THR A 314 -37.56 1.51 -6.56
N GLU A 315 -38.86 1.23 -6.63
CA GLU A 315 -39.45 0.36 -7.66
C GLU A 315 -39.48 1.01 -9.05
N GLU A 316 -39.56 2.33 -9.13
CA GLU A 316 -39.43 3.08 -10.38
C GLU A 316 -37.97 3.24 -10.79
N ALA A 317 -37.08 3.46 -9.82
CA ALA A 317 -35.63 3.55 -9.99
C ALA A 317 -35.07 2.24 -10.56
N ALA A 318 -35.47 1.07 -10.06
CA ALA A 318 -35.12 -0.23 -10.65
C ALA A 318 -35.72 -0.47 -12.05
N GLY A 319 -36.70 0.35 -12.47
CA GLY A 319 -37.34 0.30 -13.78
C GLY A 319 -36.66 1.19 -14.83
N PRO A 320 -37.23 1.30 -16.04
CA PRO A 320 -36.72 2.18 -17.10
C PRO A 320 -36.70 3.68 -16.77
N LYS A 321 -37.30 4.11 -15.64
CA LYS A 321 -37.20 5.49 -15.15
C LYS A 321 -35.82 5.81 -14.55
N GLY A 322 -35.16 4.84 -13.92
CA GLY A 322 -33.79 5.01 -13.40
C GLY A 322 -32.67 4.80 -14.43
N ASP A 323 -33.00 4.59 -15.71
CA ASP A 323 -31.97 4.57 -16.76
C ASP A 323 -31.23 5.91 -16.80
N LEU A 324 -29.91 5.89 -17.07
CA LEU A 324 -29.06 7.07 -16.92
C LEU A 324 -29.58 8.25 -17.77
N LEU A 325 -29.93 9.35 -17.09
CA LEU A 325 -30.37 10.59 -17.72
C LEU A 325 -29.26 11.22 -18.57
N TYR A 326 -28.01 11.03 -18.13
CA TYR A 326 -26.81 11.55 -18.77
C TYR A 326 -25.59 10.69 -18.42
N ARG A 327 -24.63 10.61 -19.36
CA ARG A 327 -23.28 10.10 -19.09
C ARG A 327 -22.22 10.81 -19.92
N TRP A 328 -21.04 11.02 -19.34
CA TRP A 328 -19.91 11.64 -20.04
C TRP A 328 -18.57 11.01 -19.68
N GLY A 329 -17.65 10.94 -20.65
CA GLY A 329 -16.26 10.53 -20.44
C GLY A 329 -15.76 9.46 -21.43
N ASN A 330 -16.52 8.37 -21.62
CA ASN A 330 -16.05 7.20 -22.39
C ASN A 330 -17.13 6.60 -23.34
N PRO A 331 -17.50 7.28 -24.44
CA PRO A 331 -18.53 6.80 -25.38
C PRO A 331 -18.22 5.44 -26.02
N ALA A 332 -16.95 5.00 -26.03
CA ALA A 332 -16.56 3.70 -26.53
C ALA A 332 -17.00 2.50 -25.65
N ILE A 333 -17.44 2.73 -24.39
CA ILE A 333 -17.87 1.62 -23.52
C ILE A 333 -19.33 1.20 -23.76
N TYR A 334 -20.20 2.14 -24.12
CA TYR A 334 -21.59 1.91 -24.54
C TYR A 334 -21.77 1.89 -26.07
N GLY A 335 -20.68 1.69 -26.82
CA GLY A 335 -20.74 1.43 -28.28
C GLY A 335 -20.99 2.66 -29.17
N ARG A 336 -21.00 3.87 -28.60
CA ARG A 336 -21.24 5.14 -29.31
C ARG A 336 -19.97 5.94 -29.63
N GLY A 337 -18.80 5.35 -29.44
CA GLY A 337 -17.50 5.99 -29.68
C GLY A 337 -16.39 5.01 -30.08
N LYS A 338 -15.30 5.57 -30.60
CA LYS A 338 -14.11 4.87 -31.10
C LYS A 338 -12.95 4.95 -30.09
N ALA A 339 -11.92 4.15 -30.32
CA ALA A 339 -10.65 4.29 -29.59
C ALA A 339 -10.02 5.66 -29.88
N GLY A 340 -10.11 6.58 -28.92
CA GLY A 340 -9.73 7.99 -29.06
C GLY A 340 -10.82 8.98 -28.62
N ASP A 341 -12.09 8.58 -28.64
CA ASP A 341 -13.21 9.41 -28.18
C ASP A 341 -13.35 9.39 -26.64
N THR A 342 -12.66 8.47 -25.97
CA THR A 342 -12.49 8.44 -24.52
C THR A 342 -11.69 9.67 -24.08
N GLN A 343 -12.34 10.59 -23.36
CA GLN A 343 -11.74 11.86 -22.94
C GLN A 343 -10.54 11.59 -22.00
N TRP A 344 -10.80 10.84 -20.92
CA TRP A 344 -9.87 10.52 -19.84
C TRP A 344 -10.31 9.23 -19.11
N GLY A 345 -9.87 9.01 -17.87
CA GLY A 345 -10.40 7.93 -17.03
C GLY A 345 -9.68 7.76 -15.70
N GLY A 346 -10.43 7.22 -14.73
CA GLY A 346 -9.98 6.99 -13.36
C GLY A 346 -10.27 8.15 -12.39
N GLN A 347 -11.10 9.10 -12.81
CA GLN A 347 -11.56 10.34 -12.17
C GLN A 347 -12.22 10.15 -10.80
N HIS A 348 -12.27 11.21 -9.99
CA HIS A 348 -12.89 11.31 -8.66
C HIS A 348 -13.60 12.65 -8.49
N ASP A 349 -14.46 12.73 -7.46
CA ASP A 349 -15.08 13.95 -6.95
C ASP A 349 -15.86 14.75 -8.00
N ALA A 350 -16.67 14.03 -8.78
CA ALA A 350 -17.60 14.65 -9.72
C ALA A 350 -18.78 15.23 -8.96
N GLN A 351 -18.99 16.54 -9.10
CA GLN A 351 -20.03 17.31 -8.40
C GLN A 351 -20.56 18.41 -9.30
N TRP A 352 -21.76 18.92 -8.99
CA TRP A 352 -22.18 20.19 -9.56
C TRP A 352 -21.40 21.34 -8.91
N ILE A 353 -21.19 22.42 -9.65
CA ILE A 353 -20.69 23.67 -9.07
C ILE A 353 -21.82 24.28 -8.24
N ASP A 354 -21.57 24.48 -6.95
CA ASP A 354 -22.48 25.08 -5.97
C ASP A 354 -23.08 26.41 -6.47
N GLU A 355 -24.32 26.70 -6.12
CA GLU A 355 -24.96 27.97 -6.49
C GLU A 355 -24.23 29.20 -5.91
N GLY A 356 -24.32 30.32 -6.64
CA GLY A 356 -23.53 31.52 -6.37
C GLY A 356 -22.03 31.42 -6.72
N CYS A 357 -21.52 30.26 -7.15
CA CYS A 357 -20.15 30.13 -7.65
C CYS A 357 -20.06 30.32 -9.19
N PRO A 358 -18.99 30.91 -9.74
CA PRO A 358 -18.82 31.04 -11.19
C PRO A 358 -18.76 29.67 -11.89
N GLY A 359 -19.78 29.41 -12.72
CA GLY A 359 -19.99 28.11 -13.37
C GLY A 359 -21.07 27.24 -12.72
N ALA A 360 -21.89 27.77 -11.81
CA ALA A 360 -23.00 27.04 -11.17
C ALA A 360 -23.85 26.23 -12.18
N GLY A 361 -24.23 25.01 -11.78
CA GLY A 361 -24.91 24.04 -12.65
C GLY A 361 -24.01 23.29 -13.64
N ASN A 362 -22.78 23.73 -13.91
CA ASN A 362 -21.78 22.90 -14.60
C ASN A 362 -21.31 21.75 -13.69
N ILE A 363 -20.77 20.68 -14.28
CA ILE A 363 -20.13 19.59 -13.55
C ILE A 363 -18.62 19.86 -13.48
N LEU A 364 -18.06 19.82 -12.27
CA LEU A 364 -16.62 19.87 -11.98
C LEU A 364 -16.14 18.48 -11.52
N MET A 365 -14.94 18.07 -11.90
CA MET A 365 -14.35 16.78 -11.46
C MET A 365 -12.81 16.80 -11.40
N PHE A 366 -12.25 16.02 -10.48
CA PHE A 366 -10.82 15.73 -10.46
C PHE A 366 -10.51 14.57 -11.42
N ASN A 367 -9.84 14.88 -12.53
CA ASN A 367 -9.42 13.88 -13.49
C ASN A 367 -8.00 13.39 -13.18
N ASN A 368 -7.92 12.20 -12.58
CA ASN A 368 -6.66 11.55 -12.24
C ASN A 368 -5.77 11.21 -13.45
N GLY A 369 -6.35 11.08 -14.65
CA GLY A 369 -5.60 10.97 -15.91
C GLY A 369 -4.77 9.69 -16.07
N GLN A 370 -5.28 8.54 -15.61
CA GLN A 370 -4.54 7.27 -15.59
C GLN A 370 -3.96 6.83 -16.95
N GLN A 371 -4.56 7.28 -18.06
CA GLN A 371 -4.10 6.96 -19.41
C GLN A 371 -2.96 7.87 -19.92
N LYS A 372 -2.75 9.04 -19.31
CA LYS A 372 -1.80 10.07 -19.79
C LYS A 372 -0.66 10.36 -18.79
N GLY A 373 -0.76 9.89 -17.55
CA GLY A 373 0.33 9.97 -16.56
C GLY A 373 0.49 11.33 -15.88
N PHE A 374 -0.55 12.17 -15.94
CA PHE A 374 -0.67 13.44 -15.22
C PHE A 374 -2.14 13.67 -14.85
N SER A 375 -2.41 14.50 -13.83
CA SER A 375 -3.77 14.83 -13.40
C SER A 375 -4.21 16.21 -13.91
N SER A 376 -5.51 16.48 -13.89
CA SER A 376 -6.11 17.76 -14.29
C SER A 376 -7.44 17.95 -13.59
N ILE A 377 -7.93 19.20 -13.51
CA ILE A 377 -9.31 19.50 -13.13
C ILE A 377 -10.09 19.81 -14.39
N VAL A 378 -11.31 19.32 -14.48
CA VAL A 378 -12.14 19.38 -15.70
C VAL A 378 -13.51 19.94 -15.34
N GLU A 379 -13.95 20.95 -16.09
CA GLU A 379 -15.30 21.52 -16.00
C GLU A 379 -16.06 21.28 -17.32
N ILE A 380 -17.29 20.77 -17.24
CA ILE A 380 -18.15 20.51 -18.39
C ILE A 380 -19.52 21.18 -18.23
N VAL A 381 -19.98 21.85 -19.29
CA VAL A 381 -21.38 22.30 -19.42
C VAL A 381 -22.18 21.11 -19.94
N THR A 382 -23.24 20.73 -19.24
CA THR A 382 -24.12 19.63 -19.69
C THR A 382 -25.05 20.09 -20.82
N PRO A 383 -25.53 19.20 -21.70
CA PRO A 383 -26.51 19.53 -22.75
C PRO A 383 -27.94 19.56 -22.20
N LEU A 384 -28.13 20.15 -21.02
CA LEU A 384 -29.42 20.26 -20.34
C LEU A 384 -30.30 21.30 -21.05
N ASP A 385 -31.53 20.93 -21.42
CA ASP A 385 -32.51 21.84 -22.01
C ASP A 385 -33.42 22.49 -20.96
N LYS A 386 -34.23 23.46 -21.41
CA LYS A 386 -35.20 24.19 -20.57
C LYS A 386 -36.32 23.34 -19.97
N ASP A 387 -36.41 22.06 -20.34
CA ASP A 387 -37.38 21.09 -19.85
C ASP A 387 -36.68 20.03 -18.96
N ASN A 388 -35.47 20.35 -18.47
CA ASN A 388 -34.58 19.54 -17.65
C ASN A 388 -34.12 18.20 -18.28
N ARG A 389 -34.01 18.13 -19.62
CA ARG A 389 -33.57 16.91 -20.33
C ARG A 389 -32.19 17.09 -20.95
N TYR A 390 -31.38 16.04 -20.90
CA TYR A 390 -30.06 16.04 -21.54
C TYR A 390 -30.14 15.59 -23.00
N GLY A 391 -29.80 16.49 -23.93
CA GLY A 391 -29.85 16.22 -25.37
C GLY A 391 -28.72 15.29 -25.86
N LEU A 392 -29.08 14.32 -26.70
CA LEU A 392 -28.13 13.51 -27.48
C LEU A 392 -27.70 14.24 -28.77
N ASP A 393 -26.45 14.03 -29.18
CA ASP A 393 -25.90 14.49 -30.45
C ASP A 393 -26.33 13.60 -31.63
N THR A 394 -25.93 13.98 -32.85
CA THR A 394 -26.23 13.23 -34.08
C THR A 394 -25.60 11.83 -34.16
N ASN A 395 -24.73 11.45 -33.21
CA ASN A 395 -24.14 10.12 -33.11
C ASN A 395 -24.83 9.25 -32.05
N GLY A 396 -25.70 9.83 -31.20
CA GLY A 396 -26.31 9.18 -30.03
C GLY A 396 -25.43 9.23 -28.77
N ARG A 397 -24.63 10.29 -28.61
CA ARG A 397 -23.78 10.58 -27.43
C ARG A 397 -24.33 11.82 -26.72
N TRP A 398 -24.22 11.89 -25.40
CA TRP A 398 -24.36 13.18 -24.72
C TRP A 398 -23.07 14.00 -24.86
N GLY A 399 -23.24 15.32 -25.07
CA GLY A 399 -22.13 16.27 -25.09
C GLY A 399 -21.59 16.62 -23.69
N PRO A 400 -20.60 17.51 -23.58
CA PRO A 400 -19.92 18.21 -24.67
C PRO A 400 -18.74 17.40 -25.25
N ASP A 401 -18.37 17.63 -26.51
CA ASP A 401 -17.18 16.97 -27.11
C ASP A 401 -15.85 17.34 -26.42
N LYS A 402 -15.82 18.45 -25.67
CA LYS A 402 -14.66 18.96 -24.92
C LYS A 402 -15.13 19.72 -23.68
N PRO A 403 -14.31 19.78 -22.61
CA PRO A 403 -14.60 20.63 -21.45
C PRO A 403 -14.56 22.12 -21.77
N VAL A 404 -15.28 22.91 -20.98
CA VAL A 404 -15.30 24.38 -21.06
C VAL A 404 -14.06 25.00 -20.40
N TRP A 405 -13.56 24.38 -19.32
CA TRP A 405 -12.34 24.79 -18.64
C TRP A 405 -11.55 23.54 -18.20
N THR A 406 -10.22 23.65 -18.19
CA THR A 406 -9.31 22.60 -17.71
C THR A 406 -8.13 23.26 -16.98
N TYR A 407 -7.83 22.80 -15.77
CA TYR A 407 -6.55 23.11 -15.12
C TYR A 407 -5.58 21.93 -15.23
N THR A 408 -4.33 22.22 -15.57
CA THR A 408 -3.18 21.33 -15.43
C THR A 408 -1.99 22.17 -14.99
N ASP A 409 -1.22 21.68 -14.03
CA ASP A 409 -0.03 22.36 -13.52
C ASP A 409 1.07 22.53 -14.60
N PRO A 410 1.86 23.64 -14.58
CA PRO A 410 2.95 23.86 -15.54
C PRO A 410 4.02 22.75 -15.59
N ASP A 411 4.24 22.00 -14.49
CA ASP A 411 4.82 20.65 -14.56
C ASP A 411 3.71 19.65 -14.18
N PRO A 412 3.07 18.97 -15.16
CA PRO A 412 1.92 18.10 -14.91
C PRO A 412 2.16 16.92 -13.94
N LYS A 413 3.42 16.67 -13.53
CA LYS A 413 3.79 15.61 -12.58
C LYS A 413 3.73 16.05 -11.11
N THR A 414 3.81 17.35 -10.81
CA THR A 414 3.90 17.89 -9.43
C THR A 414 2.78 17.41 -8.52
N PHE A 415 1.55 17.37 -9.04
CA PHE A 415 0.35 16.98 -8.32
C PHE A 415 -0.29 15.68 -8.83
N TYR A 416 0.38 14.95 -9.74
CA TYR A 416 -0.17 13.75 -10.38
C TYR A 416 -0.60 12.71 -9.34
N SER A 417 -1.90 12.49 -9.27
CA SER A 417 -2.55 11.65 -8.27
C SER A 417 -3.34 10.57 -9.00
N PRO A 418 -2.79 9.36 -9.21
CA PRO A 418 -3.42 8.32 -10.04
C PRO A 418 -4.72 7.74 -9.46
N VAL A 419 -5.06 8.06 -8.21
CA VAL A 419 -6.27 7.67 -7.47
C VAL A 419 -6.62 8.76 -6.45
N ILE A 420 -7.80 8.66 -5.82
CA ILE A 420 -8.34 9.62 -4.83
C ILE A 420 -8.31 11.06 -5.37
N SER A 421 -8.20 12.08 -4.52
CA SER A 421 -8.19 13.51 -4.91
C SER A 421 -9.58 14.06 -5.20
N GLY A 422 -9.69 15.39 -5.17
CA GLY A 422 -10.95 16.11 -5.34
C GLY A 422 -10.76 17.60 -5.60
N CYS A 423 -11.85 18.34 -5.81
CA CYS A 423 -11.81 19.76 -6.15
C CYS A 423 -13.13 20.47 -5.87
N GLN A 424 -13.10 21.78 -5.60
CA GLN A 424 -14.29 22.61 -5.39
C GLN A 424 -14.09 23.97 -6.07
N ARG A 425 -15.09 24.46 -6.81
CA ARG A 425 -15.13 25.86 -7.28
C ARG A 425 -15.59 26.74 -6.12
N LEU A 426 -14.97 27.90 -5.95
CA LEU A 426 -15.22 28.82 -4.84
C LEU A 426 -15.94 30.09 -5.33
N PRO A 427 -16.64 30.84 -4.45
CA PRO A 427 -17.43 32.03 -4.85
C PRO A 427 -16.64 33.15 -5.54
N ASN A 428 -15.34 33.27 -5.29
CA ASN A 428 -14.47 34.24 -6.00
C ASN A 428 -14.04 33.76 -7.41
N GLY A 429 -14.49 32.59 -7.85
CA GLY A 429 -14.14 31.96 -9.13
C GLY A 429 -12.88 31.09 -9.09
N ASN A 430 -12.12 31.12 -8.00
CA ASN A 430 -10.96 30.24 -7.85
C ASN A 430 -11.40 28.78 -7.64
N THR A 431 -10.51 27.83 -7.90
CA THR A 431 -10.77 26.40 -7.71
C THR A 431 -9.82 25.84 -6.66
N LEU A 432 -10.36 25.32 -5.57
CA LEU A 432 -9.64 24.52 -4.58
C LEU A 432 -9.41 23.11 -5.13
N ILE A 433 -8.22 22.58 -4.91
CA ILE A 433 -7.76 21.30 -5.45
C ILE A 433 -7.11 20.51 -4.31
N CYS A 434 -7.58 19.28 -4.11
CA CYS A 434 -6.98 18.31 -3.20
C CYS A 434 -6.20 17.29 -4.03
N ALA A 435 -4.87 17.44 -4.15
CA ALA A 435 -4.00 16.40 -4.70
C ALA A 435 -3.78 15.32 -3.63
N GLY A 436 -4.79 14.46 -3.49
CA GLY A 436 -5.02 13.64 -2.31
C GLY A 436 -3.92 12.63 -2.02
N VAL A 437 -3.29 12.08 -3.07
CA VAL A 437 -2.15 11.13 -2.95
C VAL A 437 -0.96 11.77 -2.23
N HIS A 438 -0.76 13.07 -2.39
CA HIS A 438 0.37 13.83 -1.85
C HIS A 438 0.02 14.61 -0.57
N GLY A 439 -1.19 14.43 -0.03
CA GLY A 439 -1.68 15.21 1.13
C GLY A 439 -1.69 16.73 0.89
N THR A 440 -1.80 17.17 -0.36
CA THR A 440 -1.57 18.58 -0.74
C THR A 440 -2.87 19.23 -1.16
N LEU A 441 -3.14 20.42 -0.61
CA LEU A 441 -4.31 21.25 -0.92
C LEU A 441 -3.82 22.56 -1.52
N PHE A 442 -4.36 23.00 -2.65
CA PHE A 442 -3.98 24.27 -3.27
C PHE A 442 -5.14 24.92 -4.00
N GLU A 443 -5.13 26.24 -4.11
CA GLU A 443 -6.19 27.02 -4.74
C GLU A 443 -5.62 27.77 -5.95
N VAL A 444 -6.28 27.65 -7.10
CA VAL A 444 -5.87 28.30 -8.36
C VAL A 444 -6.93 29.29 -8.85
N THR A 445 -6.49 30.42 -9.41
CA THR A 445 -7.41 31.35 -10.11
C THR A 445 -7.97 30.71 -11.40
N PRO A 446 -9.03 31.28 -12.02
CA PRO A 446 -9.49 30.85 -13.35
C PRO A 446 -8.38 30.81 -14.42
N GLY A 447 -7.33 31.64 -14.28
CA GLY A 447 -6.15 31.67 -15.15
C GLY A 447 -5.03 30.69 -14.77
N GLY A 448 -5.22 29.84 -13.77
CA GLY A 448 -4.24 28.83 -13.33
C GLY A 448 -3.13 29.36 -12.42
N GLU A 449 -3.26 30.54 -11.82
CA GLU A 449 -2.30 31.04 -10.83
C GLU A 449 -2.61 30.41 -9.46
N THR A 450 -1.70 29.59 -8.92
CA THR A 450 -1.80 29.11 -7.53
C THR A 450 -1.68 30.28 -6.55
N VAL A 451 -2.72 30.52 -5.75
CA VAL A 451 -2.84 31.66 -4.82
C VAL A 451 -2.82 31.25 -3.34
N TRP A 452 -3.14 30.00 -3.04
CA TRP A 452 -2.98 29.36 -1.73
C TRP A 452 -2.46 27.94 -1.91
N GLU A 453 -1.62 27.47 -0.98
CA GLU A 453 -1.07 26.11 -0.95
C GLU A 453 -0.80 25.68 0.49
N TYR A 454 -1.20 24.45 0.82
CA TYR A 454 -1.08 23.84 2.13
C TYR A 454 -0.75 22.35 2.01
N VAL A 455 0.21 21.87 2.81
CA VAL A 455 0.55 20.45 2.93
C VAL A 455 0.07 19.92 4.26
N ASN A 456 -0.77 18.88 4.24
CA ASN A 456 -1.23 18.23 5.45
C ASN A 456 -0.05 17.66 6.25
N ALA A 457 -0.08 17.94 7.55
CA ALA A 457 0.96 17.60 8.50
C ALA A 457 0.60 16.40 9.41
N VAL A 458 -0.53 15.73 9.18
CA VAL A 458 -1.02 14.66 10.09
C VAL A 458 -0.77 13.27 9.50
N SER A 459 0.19 12.54 10.06
CA SER A 459 0.45 11.10 9.85
C SER A 459 -0.22 10.23 10.93
N ASP A 460 -0.04 8.91 10.87
CA ASP A 460 -0.67 7.90 11.73
C ASP A 460 -0.01 7.78 13.12
N SER A 461 1.22 8.28 13.23
CA SER A 461 1.85 8.71 14.48
C SER A 461 1.23 9.99 15.09
N GLY A 462 0.39 10.73 14.35
CA GLY A 462 -0.17 12.03 14.75
C GLY A 462 0.38 13.21 13.93
N PRO A 463 0.37 14.43 14.48
CA PRO A 463 1.02 15.60 13.86
C PRO A 463 2.52 15.39 13.64
N LEU A 464 3.03 15.87 12.50
CA LEU A 464 4.44 15.90 12.11
C LEU A 464 5.10 17.24 12.45
N LYS A 465 6.43 17.24 12.51
CA LYS A 465 7.26 18.43 12.71
C LYS A 465 7.58 19.12 11.40
N GLN A 466 7.80 20.43 11.47
CA GLN A 466 8.25 21.18 10.30
C GLN A 466 9.60 20.62 9.81
N GLY A 467 9.60 20.09 8.59
CA GLY A 467 10.76 19.46 7.96
C GLY A 467 10.91 17.95 8.17
N ASP A 468 9.98 17.29 8.85
CA ASP A 468 9.92 15.82 8.83
C ASP A 468 9.72 15.30 7.40
N ALA A 469 10.27 14.12 7.11
CA ALA A 469 9.95 13.38 5.89
C ALA A 469 8.51 12.85 6.00
N VAL A 470 7.70 13.05 4.96
CA VAL A 470 6.34 12.49 4.89
C VAL A 470 6.44 11.03 4.43
N PRO A 471 6.10 10.02 5.26
CA PRO A 471 6.14 8.62 4.85
C PRO A 471 5.04 8.30 3.85
N TYR A 472 5.22 7.21 3.09
CA TYR A 472 4.26 6.73 2.09
C TYR A 472 3.84 5.29 2.37
N ASP A 473 2.58 4.96 2.09
CA ASP A 473 2.05 3.59 2.21
C ASP A 473 2.47 2.69 1.03
N GLY A 474 2.25 1.38 1.16
CA GLY A 474 2.55 0.39 0.11
C GLY A 474 1.78 0.53 -1.21
N ARG A 475 0.94 1.57 -1.38
CA ARG A 475 0.30 1.94 -2.66
C ARG A 475 0.93 3.20 -3.27
N GLY A 476 1.82 3.89 -2.56
CA GLY A 476 2.41 5.17 -2.93
C GLY A 476 1.53 6.38 -2.56
N HIS A 477 0.62 6.24 -1.59
CA HIS A 477 -0.04 7.40 -0.98
C HIS A 477 0.83 7.94 0.16
N ALA A 478 1.02 9.25 0.26
CA ALA A 478 1.52 9.86 1.47
C ALA A 478 0.64 9.44 2.66
N MET A 479 1.23 9.24 3.85
CA MET A 479 0.42 8.99 5.05
C MET A 479 -0.46 10.20 5.35
N THR A 480 0.06 11.41 5.12
CA THR A 480 -0.72 12.65 5.14
C THR A 480 -1.78 12.77 4.03
N SER A 481 -2.07 11.71 3.27
CA SER A 481 -3.10 11.71 2.23
C SER A 481 -4.50 12.07 2.75
N ILE A 482 -5.25 12.76 1.89
CA ILE A 482 -6.64 13.18 2.10
C ILE A 482 -7.43 12.69 0.87
N PHE A 483 -8.70 12.32 1.02
CA PHE A 483 -9.49 11.89 -0.12
C PHE A 483 -10.03 13.08 -0.93
N LYS A 484 -10.87 13.92 -0.30
CA LYS A 484 -11.36 15.21 -0.79
C LYS A 484 -11.46 16.20 0.39
N VAL A 485 -11.69 17.48 0.09
CA VAL A 485 -11.96 18.54 1.09
C VAL A 485 -13.06 19.46 0.56
N ARG A 486 -13.75 20.17 1.46
CA ARG A 486 -14.55 21.37 1.12
C ARG A 486 -14.07 22.57 1.93
N ARG A 487 -14.17 23.76 1.34
CA ARG A 487 -13.94 25.06 1.98
C ARG A 487 -15.26 25.81 2.12
N TYR A 488 -15.55 26.23 3.33
CA TYR A 488 -16.76 26.93 3.71
C TYR A 488 -16.47 28.44 3.82
N ALA A 489 -17.36 29.26 3.28
CA ALA A 489 -17.27 30.72 3.38
C ALA A 489 -17.44 31.19 4.84
N PRO A 490 -16.90 32.35 5.26
CA PRO A 490 -16.96 32.81 6.65
C PRO A 490 -18.38 33.06 7.19
N ASP A 491 -19.34 33.26 6.30
CA ASP A 491 -20.78 33.44 6.55
C ASP A 491 -21.61 32.14 6.45
N TYR A 492 -20.96 30.99 6.16
CA TYR A 492 -21.63 29.69 6.08
C TYR A 492 -22.43 29.38 7.37
N PRO A 493 -23.72 28.98 7.29
CA PRO A 493 -24.58 28.83 8.46
C PRO A 493 -24.01 27.99 9.60
N GLY A 494 -23.29 26.90 9.29
CA GLY A 494 -22.70 26.02 10.30
C GLY A 494 -21.59 26.66 11.16
N LEU A 495 -21.05 27.81 10.75
CA LEU A 495 -20.07 28.59 11.50
C LEU A 495 -20.71 29.69 12.37
N LYS A 496 -22.01 29.99 12.15
CA LYS A 496 -22.69 31.12 12.78
C LYS A 496 -22.80 30.97 14.29
N GLY A 497 -22.20 31.90 15.02
CA GLY A 497 -22.21 31.91 16.49
C GLY A 497 -21.33 30.83 17.14
N LYS A 498 -20.48 30.14 16.37
CA LYS A 498 -19.49 29.19 16.89
C LYS A 498 -18.23 29.92 17.36
N ASP A 499 -17.47 29.28 18.25
CA ASP A 499 -16.11 29.72 18.59
C ASP A 499 -15.13 29.35 17.46
N LEU A 500 -14.73 30.36 16.69
CA LEU A 500 -13.77 30.26 15.59
C LEU A 500 -12.36 30.76 15.98
N SER A 501 -12.04 30.84 17.28
CA SER A 501 -10.72 31.27 17.75
C SER A 501 -9.61 30.26 17.36
N PRO A 502 -8.38 30.73 17.08
CA PRO A 502 -7.24 29.86 16.78
C PRO A 502 -6.87 28.95 17.96
N LYS A 503 -6.84 27.63 17.71
CA LYS A 503 -6.52 26.56 18.68
C LYS A 503 -5.16 25.91 18.41
N GLY A 504 -4.30 26.57 17.62
CA GLY A 504 -2.97 26.12 17.25
C GLY A 504 -2.87 25.58 15.82
N LEU A 505 -1.65 25.19 15.41
CA LEU A 505 -1.35 24.66 14.08
C LEU A 505 -1.30 23.11 14.11
N LEU A 506 -1.50 22.49 12.95
CA LEU A 506 -1.31 21.04 12.75
C LEU A 506 0.18 20.61 12.60
N VAL A 507 1.12 21.55 12.65
CA VAL A 507 2.57 21.30 12.53
C VAL A 507 3.23 21.52 13.89
N GLU A 508 3.98 20.54 14.39
CA GLU A 508 4.76 20.68 15.63
C GLU A 508 6.06 21.48 15.38
N ASN A 509 6.42 22.37 16.30
CA ASN A 509 7.50 23.38 16.18
C ASN A 509 7.41 24.27 14.91
N PRO A 510 6.43 25.18 14.83
CA PRO A 510 6.22 26.07 13.68
C PRO A 510 7.15 27.29 13.65
N GLU A 511 8.43 27.17 14.01
CA GLU A 511 9.40 28.29 14.05
C GLU A 511 9.92 28.75 12.66
N ASN A 512 9.07 28.67 11.63
CA ASN A 512 9.13 29.57 10.47
C ASN A 512 7.81 29.51 9.65
N PRO A 513 6.77 30.26 10.02
CA PRO A 513 5.63 30.53 9.16
C PRO A 513 5.99 31.68 8.19
N VAL A 514 5.40 31.68 6.99
CA VAL A 514 5.41 32.89 6.15
C VAL A 514 4.67 34.00 6.90
N SER A 515 5.32 35.14 7.15
CA SER A 515 4.75 36.23 7.94
C SER A 515 3.42 36.72 7.33
N PRO A 516 2.30 36.71 8.08
CA PRO A 516 0.99 37.10 7.55
C PRO A 516 0.91 38.62 7.40
N THR A 517 1.00 39.13 6.16
CA THR A 517 0.80 40.54 5.83
C THR A 517 -0.67 40.90 5.63
N VAL A 518 -1.54 40.47 6.54
CA VAL A 518 -2.91 41.00 6.68
C VAL A 518 -3.12 41.35 8.15
N ARG A 519 -3.33 42.64 8.44
CA ARG A 519 -3.77 43.08 9.78
C ARG A 519 -5.27 42.88 9.91
N ALA A 520 -5.71 42.24 10.99
CA ALA A 520 -7.08 42.38 11.45
C ALA A 520 -7.36 43.85 11.86
N PRO A 521 -8.59 44.36 11.69
CA PRO A 521 -8.95 45.70 12.15
C PRO A 521 -9.06 45.74 13.68
N GLU A 522 -8.24 46.56 14.34
CA GLU A 522 -8.37 46.82 15.78
C GLU A 522 -9.50 47.83 16.05
N GLU A 523 -10.33 47.56 17.07
CA GLU A 523 -11.38 48.49 17.52
C GLU A 523 -10.78 49.70 18.28
N GLY A 524 -10.47 50.76 17.54
CA GLY A 524 -9.93 52.01 18.11
C GLY A 524 -10.99 52.93 18.70
N ASP A 525 -11.33 52.77 19.99
CA ASP A 525 -12.15 53.75 20.72
C ASP A 525 -11.35 55.04 21.07
N ARG A 526 -12.06 56.17 21.14
CA ARG A 526 -11.68 57.50 21.67
C ARG A 526 -10.65 58.38 20.94
N LYS A 527 -11.26 59.32 20.19
CA LYS A 527 -11.18 60.79 20.42
C LYS A 527 -9.91 61.60 20.05
N SER A 528 -10.20 62.60 19.21
CA SER A 528 -9.82 64.03 19.35
C SER A 528 -8.42 64.49 18.89
N GLY A 529 -8.37 65.75 18.45
CA GLY A 529 -7.15 66.50 18.14
C GLY A 529 -7.09 67.02 16.70
N GLY A 530 -7.04 68.34 16.51
CA GLY A 530 -6.63 68.92 15.22
C GLY A 530 -5.11 68.78 15.01
N GLY A 531 -4.56 68.95 13.80
CA GLY A 531 -5.15 69.40 12.55
C GLY A 531 -4.41 70.63 12.00
N GLN A 532 -4.41 70.81 10.67
CA GLN A 532 -3.77 71.90 9.90
C GLN A 532 -2.22 71.82 9.77
N LYS A 533 -1.58 72.28 8.68
CA LYS A 533 -2.02 72.67 7.31
C LYS A 533 -0.82 72.83 6.34
N ARG A 534 -1.05 72.49 5.05
CA ARG A 534 -0.45 73.13 3.84
C ARG A 534 1.08 72.93 3.63
N ARG A 535 1.66 73.17 2.44
CA ARG A 535 1.25 73.94 1.23
C ARG A 535 1.46 73.12 -0.08
N SER A 536 0.52 73.11 -1.04
CA SER A 536 0.51 73.86 -2.34
C SER A 536 1.42 73.25 -3.45
N ARG A 537 1.13 73.26 -4.76
CA ARG A 537 0.32 74.13 -5.66
C ARG A 537 -0.33 73.31 -6.82
N GLU A 538 -1.14 73.79 -7.78
CA GLU A 538 -2.36 74.64 -7.81
C GLU A 538 -3.02 74.58 -9.23
N GLY A 539 -4.34 74.34 -9.33
CA GLY A 539 -5.19 74.70 -10.49
C GLY A 539 -5.56 73.59 -11.50
N GLY A 540 -6.72 73.64 -12.19
CA GLY A 540 -7.90 74.51 -11.97
C GLY A 540 -8.90 74.60 -13.15
N LYS A 541 -10.21 74.83 -12.85
CA LYS A 541 -11.35 75.11 -13.78
C LYS A 541 -11.79 73.91 -14.67
N GLN A 542 -13.01 73.80 -15.23
CA GLN A 542 -14.25 74.62 -15.15
C GLN A 542 -15.54 73.77 -15.35
N ARG A 543 -16.71 74.36 -15.04
CA ARG A 543 -18.10 73.82 -15.21
C ARG A 543 -18.47 73.39 -16.65
N ILE A 544 -19.47 72.48 -16.82
CA ILE A 544 -20.79 72.72 -17.50
C ILE A 544 -21.73 71.48 -17.41
N ARG A 545 -22.96 71.58 -17.95
CA ARG A 545 -24.17 70.73 -17.72
C ARG A 545 -24.36 69.55 -18.71
N GLN A 546 -25.18 68.58 -18.29
CA GLN A 546 -26.03 67.66 -19.10
C GLN A 546 -26.90 68.39 -20.16
N PRO A 547 -27.38 67.76 -21.27
CA PRO A 547 -28.60 66.91 -21.20
C PRO A 547 -28.84 65.75 -22.22
N ARG A 548 -29.75 64.87 -21.77
CA ARG A 548 -30.67 63.91 -22.45
C ARG A 548 -31.03 64.12 -23.94
N ARG A 549 -31.41 63.00 -24.60
CA ARG A 549 -32.78 62.67 -25.13
C ARG A 549 -32.77 61.28 -25.84
N ALA A 550 -33.86 60.55 -26.11
CA ALA A 550 -35.23 60.36 -25.54
C ALA A 550 -36.07 59.49 -26.54
N PRO A 551 -37.31 59.07 -26.24
CA PRO A 551 -38.04 58.96 -24.96
C PRO A 551 -38.11 57.46 -24.55
N GLN A 552 -39.19 56.65 -24.42
CA GLN A 552 -40.67 56.65 -24.24
C GLN A 552 -41.02 55.17 -23.81
N THR A 553 -42.14 54.64 -23.28
CA THR A 553 -43.29 54.94 -22.36
C THR A 553 -44.16 53.65 -22.38
N GLU A 554 -44.96 53.18 -21.41
CA GLU A 554 -45.35 53.47 -20.00
C GLU A 554 -46.12 52.19 -19.51
N GLY A 555 -46.51 51.97 -18.25
CA GLY A 555 -46.44 52.73 -16.99
C GLY A 555 -47.24 52.02 -15.86
N ASP A 556 -47.24 52.59 -14.65
CA ASP A 556 -48.17 52.38 -13.50
C ASP A 556 -48.32 50.99 -12.80
N ALA A 557 -48.59 50.88 -11.49
CA ALA A 557 -48.44 51.83 -10.35
C ALA A 557 -48.64 51.15 -8.96
N GLN A 558 -47.86 51.58 -7.94
CA GLN A 558 -48.14 51.59 -6.46
C GLN A 558 -48.47 50.26 -5.71
N GLY A 559 -48.16 50.06 -4.41
CA GLY A 559 -47.28 50.81 -3.49
C GLY A 559 -47.44 50.49 -1.98
N ARG A 560 -46.34 50.66 -1.21
CA ARG A 560 -46.19 50.80 0.27
C ARG A 560 -46.24 49.61 1.27
N GLN A 561 -45.23 49.68 2.17
CA GLN A 561 -45.20 49.39 3.62
C GLN A 561 -44.99 47.95 4.12
N SER A 562 -44.79 47.85 5.44
CA SER A 562 -43.92 46.92 6.17
C SER A 562 -44.61 46.30 7.40
N LEU A 563 -43.87 45.43 8.12
CA LEU A 563 -44.22 44.57 9.28
C LEU A 563 -44.49 43.12 8.82
N ASP A 564 -43.89 42.04 9.36
CA ASP A 564 -43.51 41.59 10.73
C ASP A 564 -44.48 40.48 11.22
N THR A 565 -44.04 39.68 12.20
CA THR A 565 -44.75 38.58 12.91
C THR A 565 -45.04 37.25 12.17
N ASP A 566 -44.19 36.26 12.45
CA ASP A 566 -44.49 35.09 13.32
C ASP A 566 -45.69 34.14 13.03
N ARG A 567 -45.34 32.85 12.79
CA ARG A 567 -45.88 31.61 13.44
C ARG A 567 -47.20 30.88 13.05
N VAL A 568 -47.17 29.57 13.40
CA VAL A 568 -48.27 28.63 13.78
C VAL A 568 -49.03 27.82 12.69
N THR A 569 -48.55 26.58 12.56
CA THR A 569 -49.19 25.25 12.33
C THR A 569 -50.69 25.05 12.05
N ARG A 570 -50.98 24.04 11.20
CA ARG A 570 -51.84 22.83 11.43
C ARG A 570 -51.73 21.92 10.19
N GLU A 571 -51.44 20.61 10.25
CA GLU A 571 -52.14 19.46 10.90
C GLU A 571 -53.45 19.00 10.24
N ALA A 572 -53.63 17.66 10.24
CA ALA A 572 -54.82 16.84 9.95
C ALA A 572 -54.98 16.27 8.51
N PRO A 573 -55.63 15.09 8.32
CA PRO A 573 -55.83 13.96 9.26
C PRO A 573 -55.60 12.53 8.68
N LEU A 574 -55.51 11.55 9.59
CA LEU A 574 -55.44 10.10 9.32
C LEU A 574 -56.78 9.40 9.65
N LYS A 575 -57.30 8.52 8.76
CA LYS A 575 -58.34 7.44 8.92
C LYS A 575 -58.95 7.11 7.53
N ALA A 576 -59.42 5.91 7.17
CA ALA A 576 -59.42 4.53 7.71
C ALA A 576 -59.61 3.56 6.49
N LEU A 577 -59.76 2.23 6.53
CA LEU A 577 -60.29 1.29 7.53
C LEU A 577 -59.85 -0.18 7.23
N LYS A 578 -60.09 -1.08 8.19
CA LYS A 578 -59.88 -2.56 8.26
C LYS A 578 -60.29 -3.33 6.98
N GLY A 579 -59.81 -4.55 6.67
CA GLY A 579 -58.86 -5.46 7.37
C GLY A 579 -59.30 -6.94 7.34
N ILE A 580 -58.36 -7.90 7.28
CA ILE A 580 -58.59 -9.37 7.32
C ILE A 580 -57.51 -10.02 8.23
N THR A 581 -57.82 -11.16 8.88
CA THR A 581 -56.95 -11.89 9.83
C THR A 581 -56.96 -13.41 9.59
N LEU A 582 -55.99 -14.12 10.19
CA LEU A 582 -55.68 -15.58 10.22
C LEU A 582 -54.38 -15.91 9.45
N ALA A 583 -53.45 -16.74 9.95
CA ALA A 583 -53.35 -17.40 11.27
C ALA A 583 -51.87 -17.63 11.67
N ASP A 584 -51.63 -18.00 12.93
CA ASP A 584 -50.30 -18.24 13.51
C ASP A 584 -49.58 -19.47 12.96
N THR A 585 -48.25 -19.37 12.76
CA THR A 585 -47.31 -20.50 12.90
C THR A 585 -45.96 -20.01 13.42
N THR A 586 -45.73 -20.08 14.74
CA THR A 586 -44.42 -19.82 15.34
C THR A 586 -43.53 -21.07 15.28
N LEU A 587 -42.30 -20.92 14.76
CA LEU A 587 -41.27 -21.95 14.83
C LEU A 587 -39.97 -21.39 15.42
N THR A 588 -39.83 -21.56 16.74
CA THR A 588 -38.60 -21.28 17.48
C THR A 588 -37.72 -22.53 17.55
N PHE A 589 -36.46 -22.43 17.11
CA PHE A 589 -35.46 -23.47 17.34
C PHE A 589 -34.39 -22.99 18.33
N THR A 590 -34.51 -23.45 19.57
CA THR A 590 -33.42 -23.49 20.55
C THR A 590 -32.81 -24.89 20.54
N HIS A 591 -31.48 -25.02 20.52
CA HIS A 591 -30.81 -26.30 20.75
C HIS A 591 -29.75 -26.16 21.85
N THR A 592 -29.91 -26.94 22.91
CA THR A 592 -28.94 -27.11 24.00
C THR A 592 -28.12 -28.38 23.80
N ASN A 593 -26.97 -28.44 24.47
CA ASN A 593 -26.21 -29.68 24.66
C ASN A 593 -27.04 -30.70 25.47
N GLU A 594 -26.87 -32.01 25.24
CA GLU A 594 -26.02 -32.85 26.12
C GLU A 594 -25.93 -34.35 25.73
N THR A 595 -24.82 -34.97 26.17
CA THR A 595 -24.60 -36.41 26.46
C THR A 595 -24.51 -37.48 25.34
N ASP A 596 -23.33 -38.13 25.33
CA ASP A 596 -23.00 -39.49 24.86
C ASP A 596 -23.71 -40.57 25.75
N PRO A 597 -23.74 -41.89 25.41
CA PRO A 597 -22.77 -42.78 26.08
C PRO A 597 -22.37 -44.13 25.39
N LYS A 598 -21.13 -44.56 25.69
CA LYS A 598 -20.57 -45.95 25.79
C LYS A 598 -19.79 -46.52 24.56
N GLY A 599 -18.65 -47.19 24.76
CA GLY A 599 -17.84 -47.35 25.99
C GLY A 599 -16.84 -48.53 26.02
N GLY A 600 -16.07 -48.63 27.11
CA GLY A 600 -15.14 -49.73 27.46
C GLY A 600 -13.65 -49.41 27.26
N GLY A 601 -12.72 -49.76 28.17
CA GLY A 601 -12.86 -50.30 29.53
C GLY A 601 -11.51 -50.67 30.19
N ASP A 602 -11.46 -50.76 31.53
CA ASP A 602 -10.34 -51.24 32.40
C ASP A 602 -8.98 -50.48 32.34
N ARG A 603 -8.12 -50.39 33.39
CA ARG A 603 -8.17 -50.78 34.82
C ARG A 603 -7.15 -49.99 35.69
N ALA A 604 -7.44 -49.85 37.00
CA ALA A 604 -6.57 -49.97 38.21
C ALA A 604 -5.01 -49.78 38.17
N ARG A 605 -4.26 -49.32 39.20
CA ARG A 605 -4.49 -48.92 40.62
C ARG A 605 -3.16 -48.42 41.29
N ARG A 606 -3.24 -47.48 42.26
CA ARG A 606 -2.35 -47.29 43.46
C ARG A 606 -0.82 -47.00 43.25
N ALA A 607 0.02 -46.77 44.27
CA ALA A 607 -0.02 -45.80 45.41
C ALA A 607 1.30 -45.82 46.25
N GLY A 608 1.84 -44.65 46.66
CA GLY A 608 2.90 -44.47 47.69
C GLY A 608 4.34 -44.86 47.29
N GLN A 609 5.40 -44.66 48.11
CA GLN A 609 5.70 -43.63 49.13
C GLN A 609 7.19 -43.71 49.59
N ARG A 610 7.94 -42.58 49.62
CA ARG A 610 9.15 -42.24 50.45
C ARG A 610 10.46 -43.09 50.46
N GLY A 611 11.59 -42.37 50.62
CA GLY A 611 12.96 -42.88 50.94
C GLY A 611 13.96 -42.73 49.77
N GLY A 612 15.26 -42.42 49.91
CA GLY A 612 16.11 -42.07 51.08
C GLY A 612 17.53 -41.59 50.65
N ARG A 613 18.28 -40.88 51.52
CA ARG A 613 19.68 -40.38 51.34
C ARG A 613 20.71 -41.35 51.97
N PRO A 614 22.06 -41.17 51.93
CA PRO A 614 23.02 -40.31 51.17
C PRO A 614 24.16 -41.21 50.53
N PRO A 615 25.50 -40.93 50.43
CA PRO A 615 26.37 -39.73 50.58
C PRO A 615 27.43 -39.49 49.44
N ARG A 616 28.50 -38.71 49.74
CA ARG A 616 29.55 -38.15 48.84
C ARG A 616 30.95 -38.82 49.03
N ARG A 617 31.88 -38.75 48.04
CA ARG A 617 33.16 -37.95 48.07
C ARG A 617 34.28 -38.37 47.06
N GLY A 618 35.06 -37.36 46.63
CA GLY A 618 36.52 -37.44 46.30
C GLY A 618 36.93 -37.62 44.83
N THR A 619 38.14 -37.26 44.35
CA THR A 619 39.10 -36.16 44.67
C THR A 619 40.19 -36.04 43.57
N GLN A 620 40.91 -34.91 43.48
CA GLN A 620 42.07 -34.58 42.59
C GLN A 620 43.35 -35.43 42.87
N PRO A 621 44.50 -35.40 42.10
CA PRO A 621 45.12 -34.22 41.42
C PRO A 621 46.03 -34.34 40.15
N ASN A 622 46.13 -33.19 39.43
CA ASN A 622 47.26 -32.45 38.80
C ASN A 622 48.67 -33.01 38.39
N GLN A 623 49.18 -32.41 37.28
CA GLN A 623 50.53 -31.81 37.00
C GLN A 623 51.62 -32.42 36.04
N ALA A 624 51.83 -31.71 34.90
CA ALA A 624 53.11 -31.26 34.27
C ALA A 624 54.11 -32.32 33.67
N PRO A 625 55.27 -31.96 33.02
CA PRO A 625 55.84 -30.64 32.64
C PRO A 625 56.52 -30.51 31.23
N SER A 626 57.13 -29.33 30.96
CA SER A 626 58.36 -29.05 30.14
C SER A 626 58.30 -28.65 28.63
N GLY A 627 59.32 -27.88 28.18
CA GLY A 627 59.57 -27.35 26.81
C GLY A 627 60.85 -27.92 26.17
N PRO A 628 61.80 -27.18 25.50
CA PRO A 628 61.93 -25.69 25.36
C PRO A 628 62.63 -25.14 24.03
N ARG A 629 62.97 -23.82 23.99
CA ARG A 629 63.99 -23.10 23.12
C ARG A 629 63.63 -22.86 21.62
N LYS A 630 64.13 -21.83 20.87
CA LYS A 630 64.99 -20.63 21.13
C LYS A 630 64.92 -19.54 19.99
N SER A 631 65.07 -18.25 20.35
CA SER A 631 65.76 -17.06 19.68
C SER A 631 66.07 -17.02 18.15
N ALA A 632 66.14 -15.89 17.41
CA ALA A 632 66.31 -14.43 17.71
C ALA A 632 65.81 -13.53 16.51
N ASN A 633 65.31 -12.28 16.67
CA ASN A 633 65.99 -10.94 16.68
C ASN A 633 66.92 -10.64 15.47
N LEU A 634 67.02 -9.44 14.85
CA LEU A 634 66.67 -7.99 15.09
C LEU A 634 66.75 -7.24 13.70
N ALA A 635 66.42 -5.97 13.36
CA ALA A 635 65.88 -4.68 13.91
C ALA A 635 65.46 -3.77 12.68
N GLU A 636 65.14 -2.45 12.62
CA GLU A 636 64.84 -1.31 13.54
C GLU A 636 64.23 -0.08 12.76
N LEU A 637 63.91 1.04 13.46
CA LEU A 637 63.87 2.48 13.03
C LEU A 637 63.14 2.91 11.72
N ARG A 638 62.03 3.68 11.73
CA ARG A 638 61.88 5.08 12.23
C ARG A 638 60.41 5.52 12.39
N SER A 639 60.18 6.58 13.20
CA SER A 639 58.98 7.45 13.21
C SER A 639 59.43 8.91 12.93
N PRO A 640 58.57 9.83 12.43
CA PRO A 640 57.50 10.48 13.23
C PRO A 640 56.20 10.66 12.39
N THR A 641 55.13 11.39 12.75
CA THR A 641 54.82 12.32 13.87
C THR A 641 53.34 12.15 14.27
N THR A 642 52.94 12.57 15.48
CA THR A 642 51.54 12.56 15.92
C THR A 642 50.68 13.65 15.29
N VAL A 643 49.43 13.31 14.95
CA VAL A 643 48.29 14.23 14.87
C VAL A 643 47.13 13.54 15.62
N PRO A 644 46.49 14.18 16.61
CA PRO A 644 45.37 13.58 17.31
C PRO A 644 44.12 13.62 16.43
N SER A 645 43.51 12.46 16.19
CA SER A 645 42.16 12.36 15.64
C SER A 645 41.29 11.56 16.60
N ASP A 646 40.41 12.24 17.34
CA ASP A 646 39.37 11.59 18.11
C ASP A 646 38.32 10.99 17.16
N LYS A 647 38.58 9.74 16.76
CA LYS A 647 37.58 8.84 16.21
C LYS A 647 37.47 7.67 17.16
N GLU A 648 36.32 7.55 17.82
CA GLU A 648 35.98 6.34 18.56
C GLU A 648 36.06 5.14 17.60
N SER A 649 36.81 4.11 17.98
CA SER A 649 36.88 2.88 17.20
C SER A 649 35.59 2.08 17.41
N PRO A 650 35.01 1.47 16.37
CA PRO A 650 33.80 0.66 16.53
C PRO A 650 34.06 -0.46 17.53
N ALA A 651 33.11 -0.67 18.44
CA ALA A 651 33.24 -1.65 19.51
C ALA A 651 33.40 -3.06 18.91
N ARG A 652 34.47 -3.75 19.30
CA ARG A 652 34.65 -5.16 18.92
C ARG A 652 33.70 -6.02 19.76
N PRO A 653 33.13 -7.10 19.19
CA PRO A 653 32.33 -8.02 19.97
C PRO A 653 33.18 -8.74 21.04
N GLU A 654 32.57 -9.01 22.19
CA GLU A 654 33.21 -9.70 23.32
C GLU A 654 33.67 -11.11 22.94
N PRO A 655 34.90 -11.53 23.31
CA PRO A 655 35.38 -12.89 23.04
C PRO A 655 34.42 -13.95 23.61
N ILE A 656 33.87 -14.77 22.73
CA ILE A 656 33.18 -16.00 23.13
C ILE A 656 34.21 -17.07 23.52
N GLY A 657 33.94 -17.76 24.63
CA GLY A 657 34.68 -18.95 25.04
C GLY A 657 34.33 -20.16 24.16
N GLN A 658 34.66 -21.36 24.64
CA GLN A 658 34.24 -22.62 24.01
C GLN A 658 32.73 -22.84 24.19
N LEU A 659 31.92 -22.15 23.37
CA LEU A 659 30.52 -22.49 23.17
C LEU A 659 30.41 -23.71 22.24
N LYS A 660 29.39 -24.54 22.47
CA LYS A 660 28.97 -25.58 21.52
C LYS A 660 28.05 -24.91 20.48
N SER A 661 28.59 -24.63 19.30
CA SER A 661 27.90 -23.99 18.18
C SER A 661 28.52 -24.37 16.83
N PRO A 662 27.88 -24.03 15.70
CA PRO A 662 28.57 -23.86 14.42
C PRO A 662 29.75 -22.88 14.50
N GLU A 663 30.62 -22.86 13.48
CA GLU A 663 31.71 -21.89 13.40
C GLU A 663 31.15 -20.45 13.30
N LEU A 664 31.54 -19.57 14.22
CA LEU A 664 31.04 -18.20 14.32
C LEU A 664 32.12 -17.16 13.96
N VAL A 665 31.75 -16.16 13.16
CA VAL A 665 32.58 -14.99 12.85
C VAL A 665 32.16 -13.78 13.71
N PRO A 666 33.11 -13.05 14.33
CA PRO A 666 32.84 -11.81 15.05
C PRO A 666 32.55 -10.64 14.10
N ILE A 667 31.36 -10.05 14.20
CA ILE A 667 30.92 -8.92 13.37
C ILE A 667 30.99 -7.62 14.20
N PRO A 668 31.79 -6.62 13.78
CA PRO A 668 31.90 -5.34 14.49
C PRO A 668 30.62 -4.50 14.27
N GLY A 669 29.97 -4.08 15.36
CA GLY A 669 28.78 -3.24 15.28
C GLY A 669 29.12 -1.82 14.80
N ASP A 670 28.35 -1.33 13.83
CA ASP A 670 28.51 0.00 13.22
C ASP A 670 27.19 0.42 12.53
N SER A 671 27.16 1.63 12.00
CA SER A 671 26.17 2.16 11.07
C SER A 671 26.42 1.69 9.63
N PHE A 672 25.36 1.33 8.90
CA PHE A 672 25.39 1.07 7.45
C PHE A 672 24.07 1.49 6.79
N GLU A 673 24.09 1.63 5.47
CA GLU A 673 22.92 1.96 4.66
C GLU A 673 22.31 0.67 4.08
N MET A 674 21.17 0.26 4.64
CA MET A 674 20.46 -0.97 4.30
C MET A 674 19.53 -0.75 3.10
N GLY A 675 19.59 -1.62 2.09
CA GLY A 675 18.73 -1.61 0.89
C GLY A 675 19.42 -1.55 -0.48
N ASP A 676 18.61 -1.37 -1.53
CA ASP A 676 19.07 -1.44 -2.93
C ASP A 676 19.77 -0.17 -3.41
N HIS A 677 21.10 -0.13 -3.23
CA HIS A 677 21.98 0.91 -3.78
C HIS A 677 22.13 0.88 -5.31
N TRP A 678 21.62 -0.14 -5.99
CA TRP A 678 21.86 -0.36 -7.43
C TRP A 678 20.68 0.01 -8.33
N GLY A 679 19.49 0.24 -7.76
CA GLY A 679 18.26 0.39 -8.55
C GLY A 679 17.91 -0.86 -9.36
N LYS A 680 18.48 -2.02 -8.99
CA LYS A 680 18.26 -3.35 -9.59
C LYS A 680 17.21 -4.17 -8.83
N GLY A 681 16.51 -3.55 -7.87
CA GLY A 681 15.42 -4.13 -7.10
C GLY A 681 14.40 -4.83 -7.99
N HIS A 682 14.05 -6.05 -7.60
CA HIS A 682 13.55 -7.09 -8.50
C HIS A 682 12.46 -6.64 -9.50
N GLU A 683 12.73 -6.78 -10.81
CA GLU A 683 11.80 -6.42 -11.90
C GLU A 683 10.63 -7.42 -12.07
N ASP A 684 9.84 -7.67 -11.02
CA ASP A 684 8.48 -8.21 -11.21
C ASP A 684 7.51 -7.04 -11.40
N PRO A 685 6.93 -6.83 -12.60
CA PRO A 685 5.90 -5.80 -12.79
C PRO A 685 4.62 -6.02 -11.95
N LYS A 686 4.51 -7.12 -11.18
CA LYS A 686 3.45 -7.37 -10.18
C LYS A 686 3.85 -7.02 -8.74
N HIS A 687 5.15 -6.94 -8.42
CA HIS A 687 5.67 -6.66 -7.07
C HIS A 687 6.77 -5.60 -7.16
N ARG A 688 6.42 -4.36 -6.79
CA ARG A 688 7.43 -3.29 -6.66
C ARG A 688 8.45 -3.69 -5.60
N SER A 689 9.73 -3.47 -5.88
CA SER A 689 10.83 -3.72 -4.94
C SER A 689 10.53 -3.19 -3.54
N ASP A 690 10.62 -4.08 -2.55
CA ASP A 690 10.50 -3.82 -1.11
C ASP A 690 11.88 -3.67 -0.43
N GLU A 691 12.94 -3.60 -1.25
CA GLU A 691 14.35 -3.40 -0.90
C GLU A 691 14.70 -1.91 -0.70
N VAL A 692 13.70 -1.04 -0.70
CA VAL A 692 13.80 0.43 -0.63
C VAL A 692 12.78 1.01 0.36
N PRO A 693 13.02 2.19 0.97
CA PRO A 693 14.16 3.08 0.79
C PRO A 693 15.47 2.52 1.33
N ILE A 694 16.58 3.07 0.82
CA ILE A 694 17.89 2.93 1.47
C ILE A 694 17.81 3.67 2.82
N HIS A 695 18.24 3.05 3.92
CA HIS A 695 18.12 3.65 5.25
C HIS A 695 19.28 3.30 6.19
N THR A 696 19.71 4.27 7.00
CA THR A 696 20.77 4.07 8.00
C THR A 696 20.30 3.19 9.15
N VAL A 697 20.95 2.02 9.32
CA VAL A 697 20.81 1.14 10.48
C VAL A 697 22.13 1.07 11.23
N LEU A 698 22.06 1.20 12.56
CA LEU A 698 23.13 1.03 13.54
C LEU A 698 22.93 -0.28 14.27
N LEU A 699 23.92 -1.17 14.19
CA LEU A 699 23.91 -2.46 14.88
C LEU A 699 24.91 -2.49 16.03
N SER A 700 24.52 -3.13 17.13
CA SER A 700 25.46 -3.55 18.18
C SER A 700 26.32 -4.72 17.70
N PRO A 701 27.52 -4.96 18.28
CA PRO A 701 28.38 -6.06 17.85
C PRO A 701 27.77 -7.44 18.15
N PHE A 702 27.86 -8.36 17.20
CA PHE A 702 27.33 -9.72 17.29
C PHE A 702 28.30 -10.74 16.69
N HIS A 703 27.98 -12.03 16.80
CA HIS A 703 28.62 -13.08 16.03
C HIS A 703 27.59 -13.77 15.14
N ILE A 704 27.98 -14.20 13.94
CA ILE A 704 27.11 -14.93 13.01
C ILE A 704 27.79 -16.21 12.52
N GLY A 705 26.99 -17.23 12.18
CA GLY A 705 27.48 -18.43 11.51
C GLY A 705 28.29 -18.07 10.26
N LYS A 706 29.51 -18.59 10.17
CA LYS A 706 30.37 -18.49 8.99
C LYS A 706 29.73 -19.14 7.76
N TYR A 707 28.94 -20.17 8.03
CA TYR A 707 28.19 -21.01 7.12
C TYR A 707 26.72 -21.08 7.51
N GLU A 708 25.89 -21.57 6.59
CA GLU A 708 24.57 -22.11 6.88
C GLU A 708 24.70 -23.30 7.87
N VAL A 709 23.68 -23.54 8.71
CA VAL A 709 23.69 -24.71 9.63
C VAL A 709 23.53 -26.00 8.81
N THR A 710 24.42 -26.96 9.01
CA THR A 710 24.47 -28.20 8.22
C THR A 710 23.44 -29.25 8.65
N ASN A 711 23.18 -30.23 7.77
CA ASN A 711 22.31 -31.37 8.09
C ASN A 711 22.81 -32.17 9.30
N GLN A 712 24.13 -32.31 9.49
CA GLN A 712 24.67 -33.02 10.66
C GLN A 712 24.44 -32.23 11.95
N GLU A 713 24.76 -30.93 11.96
CA GLU A 713 24.56 -30.07 13.12
C GLU A 713 23.09 -30.00 13.54
N TYR A 714 22.16 -30.03 12.58
CA TYR A 714 20.71 -30.07 12.85
C TYR A 714 20.26 -31.46 13.35
N CYS A 715 20.75 -32.56 12.76
CA CYS A 715 20.51 -33.93 13.23
C CYS A 715 20.98 -34.15 14.67
N ASP A 716 22.15 -33.63 15.04
CA ASP A 716 22.67 -33.71 16.42
C ASP A 716 21.72 -33.00 17.40
N GLY A 717 21.16 -31.85 16.99
CA GLY A 717 20.13 -31.12 17.74
C GLY A 717 18.84 -31.90 17.91
N LEU A 718 18.31 -32.47 16.81
CA LEU A 718 17.12 -33.32 16.85
C LEU A 718 17.30 -34.56 17.72
N ASN A 719 18.47 -35.23 17.67
CA ASN A 719 18.75 -36.43 18.46
C ASN A 719 18.87 -36.13 19.96
N ASP A 720 19.52 -35.03 20.36
CA ASP A 720 19.56 -34.62 21.76
C ASP A 720 18.17 -34.16 22.26
N ALA A 721 17.41 -33.41 21.46
CA ALA A 721 16.04 -33.03 21.78
C ALA A 721 15.10 -34.24 21.93
N LEU A 722 15.26 -35.25 21.07
CA LEU A 722 14.55 -36.53 21.14
C LEU A 722 14.90 -37.31 22.41
N SER A 723 16.19 -37.38 22.76
CA SER A 723 16.65 -38.06 23.99
C SER A 723 16.05 -37.46 25.27
N ARG A 724 15.66 -36.18 25.21
CA ARG A 724 15.01 -35.42 26.29
C ARG A 724 13.49 -35.44 26.23
N GLY A 725 12.88 -36.09 25.22
CA GLY A 725 11.44 -36.10 25.00
C GLY A 725 10.85 -34.72 24.66
N LEU A 726 11.60 -33.90 23.89
CA LEU A 726 11.17 -32.56 23.47
C LEU A 726 10.58 -32.52 22.05
N VAL A 727 10.84 -33.53 21.23
CA VAL A 727 10.32 -33.66 19.85
C VAL A 727 9.66 -35.01 19.61
N GLU A 728 8.77 -35.05 18.63
CA GLU A 728 8.07 -36.25 18.15
C GLU A 728 8.01 -36.25 16.61
N VAL A 729 7.85 -37.44 16.01
CA VAL A 729 7.76 -37.60 14.54
C VAL A 729 6.42 -38.23 14.16
N LYS A 730 5.69 -37.58 13.27
CA LYS A 730 4.37 -38.00 12.77
C LYS A 730 4.36 -37.96 11.25
N SER A 731 4.14 -39.10 10.61
CA SER A 731 4.10 -39.25 9.14
C SER A 731 5.34 -38.66 8.41
N GLY A 732 6.53 -38.78 9.03
CA GLY A 732 7.78 -38.24 8.49
C GLY A 732 8.02 -36.75 8.77
N MET A 733 7.07 -36.03 9.36
CA MET A 733 7.21 -34.64 9.81
C MET A 733 7.62 -34.59 11.28
N VAL A 734 8.53 -33.69 11.66
CA VAL A 734 9.01 -33.51 13.04
C VAL A 734 8.28 -32.36 13.71
N TYR A 735 7.90 -32.51 14.98
CA TYR A 735 7.20 -31.49 15.78
C TYR A 735 7.89 -31.32 17.14
N ALA A 736 7.82 -30.13 17.73
CA ALA A 736 8.09 -29.95 19.16
C ALA A 736 6.87 -30.40 19.98
N ASN A 737 7.09 -31.07 21.11
CA ASN A 737 6.01 -31.65 21.89
C ASN A 737 5.03 -30.57 22.41
N GLY A 738 3.76 -30.70 22.02
CA GLY A 738 2.70 -29.73 22.34
C GLY A 738 2.53 -28.60 21.32
N VAL A 739 3.48 -28.42 20.39
CA VAL A 739 3.42 -27.42 19.31
C VAL A 739 2.73 -28.02 18.08
N ARG A 740 1.91 -27.22 17.38
CA ARG A 740 1.15 -27.66 16.20
C ARG A 740 1.90 -27.46 14.87
N ALA A 741 2.83 -26.53 14.82
CA ALA A 741 3.66 -26.28 13.66
C ALA A 741 4.74 -27.37 13.52
N PRO A 742 5.05 -27.85 12.30
CA PRO A 742 6.19 -28.71 12.07
C PRO A 742 7.50 -27.92 12.23
N LEU A 743 8.56 -28.61 12.64
CA LEU A 743 9.91 -28.07 12.69
C LEU A 743 10.64 -28.31 11.36
N CYS A 744 10.60 -29.54 10.87
CA CYS A 744 11.24 -29.95 9.63
C CYS A 744 10.61 -31.23 9.06
N GLU A 745 10.97 -31.53 7.82
CA GLU A 745 10.53 -32.71 7.08
C GLU A 745 11.69 -33.70 7.00
N THR A 746 11.43 -34.99 7.23
CA THR A 746 12.38 -36.06 6.95
C THR A 746 12.17 -36.62 5.54
N ARG A 747 13.09 -37.46 5.05
CA ARG A 747 12.95 -38.21 3.79
C ARG A 747 11.66 -39.02 3.67
N GLY A 748 11.01 -39.34 4.80
CA GLY A 748 9.71 -40.01 4.84
C GLY A 748 8.51 -39.11 4.48
N ALA A 749 8.66 -37.78 4.59
CA ALA A 749 7.65 -36.79 4.24
C ALA A 749 7.88 -36.21 2.83
N ASP A 750 9.07 -35.63 2.56
CA ASP A 750 9.45 -35.21 1.20
C ASP A 750 10.81 -35.79 0.77
N LYS A 751 10.91 -36.09 -0.53
CA LYS A 751 12.08 -36.69 -1.18
C LYS A 751 13.27 -35.75 -1.29
N ALA A 752 13.10 -34.45 -1.05
CA ALA A 752 14.17 -33.47 -1.01
C ALA A 752 14.95 -33.48 0.32
N SER A 753 14.32 -33.78 1.45
CA SER A 753 15.00 -33.76 2.76
C SER A 753 16.22 -34.70 2.82
N ARG A 754 17.34 -34.20 3.34
CA ARG A 754 18.57 -34.98 3.54
C ARG A 754 18.66 -35.65 4.92
N ILE A 755 17.66 -35.49 5.78
CA ILE A 755 17.59 -36.19 7.08
C ILE A 755 16.58 -37.35 7.04
N ALA A 756 16.93 -38.48 7.66
CA ALA A 756 16.10 -39.66 7.81
C ALA A 756 15.55 -39.79 9.23
N TRP A 757 14.59 -40.70 9.39
CA TRP A 757 14.07 -41.16 10.67
C TRP A 757 13.83 -42.67 10.59
N ASP A 758 14.49 -43.46 11.45
CA ASP A 758 14.39 -44.92 11.46
C ASP A 758 13.38 -45.47 12.49
N GLY A 759 12.72 -44.59 13.23
CA GLY A 759 11.85 -44.93 14.38
C GLY A 759 12.54 -44.77 15.75
N LYS A 760 13.83 -44.46 15.79
CA LYS A 760 14.66 -44.34 17.01
C LYS A 760 15.61 -43.14 16.99
N ALA A 761 16.17 -42.78 15.84
CA ALA A 761 17.15 -41.71 15.68
C ALA A 761 17.01 -41.00 14.32
N PHE A 762 17.53 -39.77 14.26
CA PHE A 762 17.73 -39.02 13.04
C PHE A 762 19.14 -39.26 12.50
N SER A 763 19.28 -39.38 11.18
CA SER A 763 20.57 -39.55 10.50
C SER A 763 20.60 -38.78 9.19
N VAL A 764 21.79 -38.38 8.73
CA VAL A 764 21.96 -37.72 7.43
C VAL A 764 22.04 -38.78 6.32
N LEU A 765 21.56 -38.44 5.12
CA LEU A 765 21.53 -39.31 3.94
C LEU A 765 22.47 -38.80 2.84
N ASP A 766 22.80 -39.69 1.91
CA ASP A 766 23.42 -39.38 0.61
C ASP A 766 24.75 -38.58 0.70
N HIS A 767 25.53 -38.78 1.77
CA HIS A 767 26.77 -38.05 2.09
C HIS A 767 26.60 -36.52 2.14
N ARG A 768 25.51 -36.07 2.76
CA ARG A 768 25.13 -34.65 2.86
C ARG A 768 25.39 -34.02 4.22
N GLU A 769 26.28 -34.60 5.03
CA GLU A 769 26.58 -34.18 6.41
C GLU A 769 26.99 -32.71 6.48
N ARG A 770 27.78 -32.23 5.50
CA ARG A 770 28.28 -30.84 5.39
C ARG A 770 27.44 -29.93 4.47
N HIS A 771 26.32 -30.41 3.94
CA HIS A 771 25.40 -29.57 3.16
C HIS A 771 24.46 -28.81 4.12
N PRO A 772 23.90 -27.66 3.74
CA PRO A 772 22.95 -26.94 4.57
C PRO A 772 21.71 -27.78 4.88
N MET A 773 21.17 -27.60 6.07
CA MET A 773 19.85 -28.12 6.43
C MET A 773 18.80 -27.50 5.51
N SER A 774 17.94 -28.35 4.95
CA SER A 774 16.84 -27.99 4.05
C SER A 774 15.57 -28.75 4.43
N CYS A 775 14.41 -28.31 3.94
CA CYS A 775 13.10 -28.76 4.42
C CYS A 775 12.86 -28.41 5.90
N VAL A 776 13.31 -27.23 6.33
CA VAL A 776 13.16 -26.70 7.70
C VAL A 776 12.26 -25.45 7.72
N TYR A 777 11.30 -25.48 8.63
CA TYR A 777 10.34 -24.39 8.89
C TYR A 777 10.98 -23.37 9.85
N TRP A 778 10.43 -22.16 9.91
CA TRP A 778 10.94 -21.11 10.78
C TRP A 778 10.90 -21.53 12.26
N GLU A 779 9.83 -22.21 12.68
CA GLU A 779 9.66 -22.80 14.01
C GLU A 779 10.73 -23.87 14.31
N GLY A 780 11.18 -24.61 13.29
CA GLY A 780 12.30 -25.54 13.41
C GLY A 780 13.66 -24.86 13.49
N ALA A 781 13.81 -23.69 12.89
CA ALA A 781 15.03 -22.90 12.98
C ALA A 781 15.17 -22.23 14.35
N THR A 782 14.09 -21.69 14.90
CA THR A 782 14.07 -21.11 16.26
C THR A 782 14.16 -22.17 17.36
N ALA A 783 13.57 -23.36 17.16
CA ALA A 783 13.78 -24.51 18.04
C ALA A 783 15.26 -24.92 18.11
N TYR A 784 15.99 -24.85 16.99
CA TYR A 784 17.43 -25.12 16.95
C TYR A 784 18.25 -24.05 17.70
N CYS A 785 17.90 -22.76 17.57
CA CYS A 785 18.51 -21.70 18.38
C CYS A 785 18.28 -21.92 19.89
N ASN A 786 17.06 -22.28 20.29
CA ASN A 786 16.75 -22.63 21.68
C ASN A 786 17.53 -23.86 22.16
N TRP A 787 17.73 -24.87 21.31
CA TRP A 787 18.59 -26.00 21.61
C TRP A 787 20.04 -25.58 21.85
N LEU A 788 20.61 -24.73 20.99
CA LEU A 788 21.96 -24.18 21.18
C LEU A 788 22.10 -23.42 22.51
N ASN A 789 21.11 -22.62 22.91
CA ASN A 789 21.11 -21.98 24.23
C ASN A 789 21.19 -23.03 25.36
N LEU A 790 20.33 -24.04 25.32
CA LEU A 790 20.31 -25.11 26.33
C LEU A 790 21.59 -25.96 26.36
N GLN A 791 22.28 -26.16 25.22
CA GLN A 791 23.60 -26.81 25.19
C GLN A 791 24.68 -26.00 25.92
N ASN A 792 24.53 -24.67 25.95
CA ASN A 792 25.50 -23.73 26.51
C ASN A 792 25.10 -23.21 27.91
N GLY A 793 24.06 -23.79 28.52
CA GLY A 793 23.58 -23.40 29.86
C GLY A 793 22.87 -22.04 29.89
N LEU A 794 22.35 -21.59 28.76
CA LEU A 794 21.58 -20.35 28.60
C LEU A 794 20.07 -20.64 28.54
N ASP A 795 19.27 -19.66 28.95
CA ASP A 795 17.81 -19.71 28.77
C ASP A 795 17.43 -19.76 27.28
N PRO A 796 16.33 -20.43 26.91
CA PRO A 796 15.67 -20.23 25.62
C PRO A 796 15.37 -18.75 25.35
N LEU A 797 15.59 -18.31 24.12
CA LEU A 797 15.30 -16.94 23.66
C LEU A 797 13.93 -16.86 22.97
N TYR A 798 13.47 -17.93 22.31
CA TYR A 798 12.16 -17.99 21.66
C TYR A 798 11.12 -18.69 22.52
N ASP A 799 9.89 -18.16 22.56
CA ASP A 799 8.72 -18.97 22.88
C ASP A 799 8.20 -19.65 21.60
N LEU A 800 8.31 -20.98 21.53
CA LEU A 800 7.90 -21.77 20.36
C LEU A 800 6.37 -21.88 20.19
N ALA A 801 5.57 -21.35 21.13
CA ALA A 801 4.11 -21.28 21.00
C ALA A 801 3.61 -19.97 20.39
N SER A 802 4.34 -18.86 20.56
CA SER A 802 4.00 -17.53 20.01
C SER A 802 4.90 -17.07 18.87
N GLY A 803 6.14 -17.56 18.80
CA GLY A 803 7.19 -17.09 17.89
C GLY A 803 7.96 -15.87 18.40
N GLU A 804 7.66 -15.34 19.59
CA GLU A 804 8.31 -14.13 20.10
C GLU A 804 9.73 -14.42 20.62
N CYS A 805 10.65 -13.46 20.40
CA CYS A 805 12.07 -13.56 20.75
C CYS A 805 12.48 -12.54 21.84
N ASP A 806 13.12 -13.00 22.91
CA ASP A 806 13.61 -12.15 24.00
C ASP A 806 14.97 -11.51 23.68
N PHE A 807 14.93 -10.46 22.87
CA PHE A 807 16.09 -9.61 22.54
C PHE A 807 16.70 -8.85 23.74
N SER A 808 16.14 -8.97 24.95
CA SER A 808 16.75 -8.43 26.18
C SER A 808 17.81 -9.37 26.79
N LYS A 809 17.93 -10.60 26.28
CA LYS A 809 18.91 -11.61 26.73
C LYS A 809 20.11 -11.73 25.80
N LYS A 810 21.19 -12.31 26.32
CA LYS A 810 22.35 -12.80 25.54
C LYS A 810 22.13 -14.25 25.17
N GLY A 811 22.23 -14.61 23.89
CA GLY A 811 22.02 -15.99 23.46
C GLY A 811 22.09 -16.21 21.95
N PHE A 812 21.83 -17.46 21.56
CA PHE A 812 21.65 -17.89 20.18
C PHE A 812 20.24 -17.57 19.70
N ARG A 813 20.13 -16.98 18.51
CA ARG A 813 18.86 -16.73 17.81
C ARG A 813 19.07 -16.68 16.29
N LEU A 814 18.02 -16.47 15.52
CA LEU A 814 18.16 -16.10 14.10
C LEU A 814 18.70 -14.66 13.99
N PRO A 815 19.48 -14.34 12.96
CA PRO A 815 19.83 -12.94 12.65
C PRO A 815 18.56 -12.13 12.42
N THR A 816 18.59 -10.84 12.74
CA THR A 816 17.60 -9.92 12.18
C THR A 816 17.88 -9.67 10.70
N GLU A 817 16.91 -9.18 9.94
CA GLU A 817 17.09 -8.89 8.51
C GLU A 817 18.22 -7.89 8.26
N ALA A 818 18.45 -6.99 9.23
CA ALA A 818 19.53 -5.99 9.22
C ALA A 818 20.88 -6.58 9.61
N GLU A 819 20.94 -7.42 10.66
CA GLU A 819 22.16 -8.17 10.99
C GLU A 819 22.59 -9.04 9.82
N TRP A 820 21.64 -9.69 9.15
CA TRP A 820 21.89 -10.48 7.95
C TRP A 820 22.44 -9.62 6.79
N GLU A 821 21.80 -8.49 6.46
CA GLU A 821 22.27 -7.66 5.33
C GLU A 821 23.65 -7.04 5.60
N TYR A 822 23.86 -6.58 6.83
CA TYR A 822 25.14 -6.03 7.27
C TYR A 822 26.25 -7.09 7.20
N ALA A 823 25.99 -8.27 7.74
CA ALA A 823 26.88 -9.43 7.66
C ALA A 823 27.19 -9.78 6.19
N ALA A 824 26.16 -9.92 5.33
CA ALA A 824 26.30 -10.28 3.93
C ALA A 824 27.17 -9.28 3.14
N ARG A 825 27.07 -7.98 3.43
CA ARG A 825 27.88 -6.92 2.80
C ARG A 825 29.36 -6.95 3.18
N GLY A 826 29.73 -7.62 4.27
CA GLY A 826 31.15 -7.79 4.67
C GLY A 826 31.87 -6.46 4.93
N GLY A 827 31.17 -5.47 5.49
CA GLY A 827 31.73 -4.14 5.78
C GLY A 827 31.92 -3.21 4.57
N GLN A 828 31.48 -3.59 3.38
CA GLN A 828 31.61 -2.78 2.16
C GLN A 828 30.56 -1.68 2.11
N LYS A 829 31.00 -0.41 2.22
CA LYS A 829 30.12 0.78 2.28
C LYS A 829 30.35 1.85 1.21
N ASP A 830 31.49 1.83 0.53
CA ASP A 830 31.82 2.79 -0.54
C ASP A 830 32.61 2.12 -1.68
N PRO A 831 31.94 1.74 -2.79
CA PRO A 831 30.49 1.65 -2.94
C PRO A 831 29.91 0.43 -2.20
N TYR A 832 28.61 0.47 -1.90
CA TYR A 832 27.85 -0.72 -1.50
C TYR A 832 27.72 -1.69 -2.68
N ARG A 833 28.19 -2.93 -2.51
CA ARG A 833 28.20 -3.95 -3.57
C ARG A 833 26.85 -4.65 -3.73
N ALA A 834 26.64 -5.24 -4.91
CA ALA A 834 25.44 -6.02 -5.21
C ALA A 834 25.42 -7.38 -4.48
N PHE A 835 26.54 -8.11 -4.49
CA PHE A 835 26.72 -9.45 -3.94
C PHE A 835 27.79 -9.46 -2.83
N PRO A 836 27.89 -10.53 -2.00
CA PRO A 836 28.83 -10.58 -0.88
C PRO A 836 30.30 -10.39 -1.30
N TRP A 837 30.68 -11.01 -2.43
CA TRP A 837 32.02 -10.94 -3.04
C TRP A 837 32.29 -9.67 -3.89
N GLY A 838 31.27 -8.86 -4.20
CA GLY A 838 31.40 -7.72 -5.12
C GLY A 838 30.23 -7.54 -6.07
N ASP A 839 30.51 -7.08 -7.29
CA ASP A 839 29.49 -6.76 -8.31
C ASP A 839 29.48 -7.74 -9.50
N ASP A 840 30.21 -8.86 -9.35
CA ASP A 840 30.24 -9.96 -10.31
C ASP A 840 28.91 -10.75 -10.24
N GLU A 841 28.22 -10.87 -11.38
CA GLU A 841 26.91 -11.54 -11.47
C GLU A 841 27.00 -13.08 -11.58
N ASN A 842 28.15 -13.68 -11.23
CA ASN A 842 28.35 -15.14 -11.17
C ASN A 842 27.92 -15.84 -12.49
N GLU A 843 28.27 -15.22 -13.63
CA GLU A 843 27.95 -15.75 -14.95
C GLU A 843 28.61 -17.11 -15.19
N ASP A 844 29.85 -17.26 -14.70
CA ASP A 844 30.68 -18.48 -14.78
C ASP A 844 30.23 -19.61 -13.83
N GLY A 845 29.36 -19.32 -12.84
CA GLY A 845 28.84 -20.30 -11.89
C GLY A 845 29.79 -20.65 -10.73
N THR A 846 30.94 -20.00 -10.62
CA THR A 846 32.04 -20.38 -9.72
C THR A 846 32.17 -19.53 -8.45
N LEU A 847 31.21 -18.66 -8.14
CA LEU A 847 31.16 -17.86 -6.89
C LEU A 847 30.06 -18.29 -5.91
N ALA A 848 29.00 -18.96 -6.39
CA ALA A 848 27.89 -19.44 -5.57
C ALA A 848 27.06 -20.52 -6.26
N ASN A 849 26.45 -21.40 -5.47
CA ASN A 849 25.45 -22.38 -5.91
C ASN A 849 24.15 -21.67 -6.31
N TRP A 850 23.96 -21.49 -7.61
CA TRP A 850 22.83 -20.86 -8.30
C TRP A 850 22.40 -21.74 -9.48
N PRO A 851 21.22 -21.52 -10.10
CA PRO A 851 20.79 -22.29 -11.27
C PRO A 851 21.83 -22.30 -12.39
N ARG A 852 22.33 -23.50 -12.75
CA ARG A 852 23.41 -23.68 -13.74
C ARG A 852 24.72 -23.09 -13.23
N SER A 853 25.12 -23.52 -12.03
CA SER A 853 26.47 -23.35 -11.46
C SER A 853 27.51 -24.21 -12.19
N HIS A 854 27.07 -25.34 -12.75
CA HIS A 854 27.91 -26.36 -13.36
C HIS A 854 28.96 -26.97 -12.41
N ASP A 855 28.66 -26.93 -11.12
CA ASP A 855 29.38 -27.65 -10.07
C ASP A 855 29.07 -29.17 -10.13
N PRO A 856 29.91 -30.04 -9.54
CA PRO A 856 29.78 -31.48 -9.71
C PRO A 856 28.59 -32.08 -8.95
N TYR A 857 27.88 -31.29 -8.13
CA TYR A 857 26.64 -31.67 -7.48
C TYR A 857 25.39 -31.40 -8.31
N GLU A 858 25.41 -30.63 -9.43
CA GLU A 858 24.27 -30.50 -10.37
C GLU A 858 23.92 -31.83 -11.12
N THR A 859 24.38 -32.98 -10.62
CA THR A 859 24.19 -34.30 -11.24
C THR A 859 23.64 -35.35 -10.26
N GLY A 860 23.16 -36.48 -10.77
CA GLY A 860 22.64 -37.57 -9.94
C GLY A 860 21.20 -37.38 -9.44
N SER A 861 20.88 -37.97 -8.29
CA SER A 861 19.51 -38.11 -7.77
C SER A 861 19.03 -36.97 -6.86
N TYR A 862 19.93 -36.08 -6.43
CA TYR A 862 19.59 -34.86 -5.69
C TYR A 862 20.57 -33.73 -6.03
N PRO A 863 20.31 -32.98 -7.11
CA PRO A 863 21.26 -32.07 -7.72
C PRO A 863 21.14 -30.61 -7.22
N ASN A 864 20.78 -30.42 -5.95
CA ASN A 864 20.28 -29.13 -5.44
C ASN A 864 21.34 -28.33 -4.66
N THR A 865 21.92 -28.91 -3.61
CA THR A 865 22.79 -28.19 -2.66
C THR A 865 24.25 -28.60 -2.79
N THR A 866 25.18 -27.68 -2.55
CA THR A 866 26.62 -27.94 -2.34
C THR A 866 26.92 -28.04 -0.83
N PRO A 867 28.09 -28.57 -0.41
CA PRO A 867 28.59 -28.36 0.93
C PRO A 867 28.68 -26.87 1.24
N VAL A 868 28.51 -26.50 2.51
CA VAL A 868 28.75 -25.13 2.95
C VAL A 868 30.24 -24.79 2.79
N GLY A 869 30.55 -23.58 2.34
CA GLY A 869 31.92 -23.18 2.03
C GLY A 869 32.55 -23.87 0.81
N PHE A 870 31.77 -24.54 -0.05
CA PHE A 870 32.32 -25.14 -1.29
C PHE A 870 32.89 -24.08 -2.25
N TYR A 871 32.38 -22.85 -2.18
CA TYR A 871 32.83 -21.70 -2.97
C TYR A 871 33.93 -20.91 -2.25
N ASN A 872 35.08 -21.55 -2.00
CA ASN A 872 36.20 -20.98 -1.24
C ASN A 872 37.51 -20.81 -2.01
N GLY A 873 37.53 -21.14 -3.30
CA GLY A 873 38.72 -21.01 -4.15
C GLY A 873 39.75 -22.12 -3.99
N GLU A 874 39.54 -23.09 -3.09
CA GLU A 874 40.41 -24.25 -2.93
C GLU A 874 40.14 -25.33 -3.99
N LEU A 875 41.14 -26.20 -4.22
CA LEU A 875 41.00 -27.36 -5.09
C LEU A 875 40.44 -28.54 -4.29
N HIS A 876 39.13 -28.75 -4.37
CA HIS A 876 38.45 -29.88 -3.75
C HIS A 876 38.71 -31.18 -4.50
N ARG A 877 38.58 -32.32 -3.81
CA ARG A 877 38.60 -33.67 -4.40
C ARG A 877 37.31 -34.42 -4.12
N LYS A 878 36.97 -35.30 -5.05
CA LYS A 878 35.79 -36.18 -4.95
C LYS A 878 35.87 -37.15 -3.78
N GLU A 879 37.07 -37.63 -3.44
CA GLU A 879 37.31 -38.51 -2.29
C GLU A 879 37.02 -37.83 -0.94
N ASP A 880 37.20 -36.51 -0.85
CA ASP A 880 37.00 -35.73 0.38
C ASP A 880 35.53 -35.33 0.61
N LEU A 881 34.73 -35.17 -0.46
CA LEU A 881 33.37 -34.58 -0.42
C LEU A 881 32.26 -35.37 -1.16
N GLY A 882 32.55 -36.52 -1.76
CA GLY A 882 31.56 -37.52 -2.21
C GLY A 882 30.61 -37.13 -3.35
N TRP A 883 30.98 -36.21 -4.23
CA TRP A 883 30.05 -35.69 -5.25
C TRP A 883 29.67 -36.70 -6.36
N PRO A 884 28.46 -36.59 -6.95
CA PRO A 884 27.98 -37.49 -8.00
C PRO A 884 28.65 -37.28 -9.37
N GLY A 885 29.23 -36.10 -9.64
CA GLY A 885 29.90 -35.78 -10.90
C GLY A 885 31.09 -36.69 -11.24
N SER A 886 31.43 -36.78 -12.52
CA SER A 886 32.55 -37.60 -13.04
C SER A 886 33.91 -36.91 -12.97
N GLN A 887 33.97 -35.68 -12.46
CA GLN A 887 35.20 -34.95 -12.19
C GLN A 887 35.86 -35.50 -10.92
N GLU A 888 37.17 -35.74 -10.90
CA GLU A 888 37.84 -36.20 -9.68
C GLU A 888 38.32 -35.04 -8.78
N THR A 889 38.48 -33.85 -9.37
CA THR A 889 38.74 -32.58 -8.66
C THR A 889 37.87 -31.46 -9.22
N TYR A 890 37.62 -30.43 -8.41
CA TYR A 890 36.90 -29.22 -8.81
C TYR A 890 37.43 -28.03 -8.00
N GLN A 891 37.51 -26.85 -8.62
CA GLN A 891 37.97 -25.62 -7.98
C GLN A 891 37.03 -24.49 -8.36
N THR A 892 36.60 -23.73 -7.37
CA THR A 892 35.75 -22.53 -7.54
C THR A 892 36.61 -21.27 -7.57
N ARG A 893 35.97 -20.10 -7.61
CA ARG A 893 36.53 -18.86 -7.07
C ARG A 893 36.21 -18.78 -5.56
N ASP A 894 36.88 -17.87 -4.85
CA ASP A 894 36.48 -17.55 -3.47
C ASP A 894 35.23 -16.65 -3.52
N GLY A 895 34.12 -17.17 -3.00
CA GLY A 895 32.84 -16.49 -2.85
C GLY A 895 32.64 -15.84 -1.48
N ALA A 896 33.65 -15.89 -0.58
CA ALA A 896 33.58 -15.20 0.70
C ALA A 896 33.40 -13.69 0.53
N ASN A 897 32.73 -13.06 1.49
CA ASN A 897 32.81 -11.62 1.66
C ASN A 897 34.05 -11.22 2.51
N PRO A 898 34.40 -9.93 2.61
CA PRO A 898 35.59 -9.50 3.35
C PRO A 898 35.63 -9.78 4.87
N TRP A 899 34.59 -10.41 5.45
CA TRP A 899 34.60 -10.93 6.82
C TRP A 899 34.73 -12.46 6.89
N GLY A 900 34.89 -13.15 5.76
CA GLY A 900 35.05 -14.60 5.69
C GLY A 900 33.75 -15.38 5.84
N LEU A 901 32.60 -14.73 5.59
CA LEU A 901 31.29 -15.40 5.52
C LEU A 901 31.08 -15.98 4.12
N TYR A 902 30.72 -17.26 4.06
CA TYR A 902 30.40 -18.00 2.85
C TYR A 902 28.89 -18.18 2.71
N ASP A 903 28.44 -18.50 1.49
CA ASP A 903 27.07 -18.87 1.17
C ASP A 903 26.00 -17.80 1.48
N MET A 904 26.42 -16.55 1.79
CA MET A 904 25.54 -15.37 1.95
C MET A 904 24.80 -14.96 0.66
N SER A 905 24.87 -15.79 -0.38
CA SER A 905 24.17 -15.69 -1.66
C SER A 905 24.18 -17.07 -2.33
N GLY A 906 23.01 -17.61 -2.67
CA GLY A 906 22.87 -18.94 -3.24
C GLY A 906 22.65 -20.04 -2.20
N ASN A 907 22.96 -21.28 -2.57
CA ASN A 907 22.75 -22.50 -1.79
C ASN A 907 21.31 -22.64 -1.25
N VAL A 908 20.95 -22.27 0.00
CA VAL A 908 19.53 -22.18 0.43
C VAL A 908 19.13 -20.81 1.01
N TRP A 909 17.84 -20.49 0.93
CA TRP A 909 17.30 -19.27 1.54
C TRP A 909 17.43 -19.35 3.06
N GLU A 910 18.00 -18.32 3.67
CA GLU A 910 18.18 -18.26 5.11
C GLU A 910 16.98 -17.58 5.80
N TRP A 911 16.38 -18.27 6.77
CA TRP A 911 15.41 -17.67 7.69
C TRP A 911 16.06 -16.58 8.55
N VAL A 912 15.43 -15.40 8.62
CA VAL A 912 15.74 -14.34 9.59
C VAL A 912 14.63 -14.25 10.64
N ASN A 913 14.86 -13.51 11.73
CA ASN A 913 13.87 -13.32 12.78
C ASN A 913 12.63 -12.54 12.30
N ASP A 914 12.85 -11.48 11.53
CA ASP A 914 11.87 -10.44 11.22
C ASP A 914 10.62 -10.98 10.51
N TRP A 915 9.43 -10.54 10.94
CA TRP A 915 8.21 -10.72 10.16
C TRP A 915 8.31 -9.90 8.87
N HIS A 916 7.97 -10.49 7.72
CA HIS A 916 8.11 -9.75 6.46
C HIS A 916 7.02 -8.67 6.32
N LEU A 917 7.46 -7.43 6.12
CA LEU A 917 6.60 -6.32 5.69
C LEU A 917 7.26 -5.54 4.55
N ASN A 918 6.50 -5.35 3.47
CA ASN A 918 6.98 -4.85 2.17
C ASN A 918 7.28 -3.34 2.14
N TYR A 919 7.13 -2.65 3.27
CA TYR A 919 7.49 -1.24 3.47
C TYR A 919 8.26 -1.02 4.78
N TYR A 920 8.74 -2.08 5.43
CA TYR A 920 9.43 -2.00 6.72
C TYR A 920 10.63 -1.04 6.71
N TYR A 921 11.40 -1.01 5.61
CA TYR A 921 12.56 -0.13 5.46
C TYR A 921 12.23 1.37 5.60
N ALA A 922 10.98 1.77 5.31
CA ALA A 922 10.51 3.16 5.47
C ALA A 922 10.11 3.52 6.92
N ILE A 923 10.00 2.53 7.82
CA ILE A 923 9.61 2.69 9.23
C ILE A 923 10.60 2.02 10.20
N SER A 924 11.71 1.49 9.68
CA SER A 924 12.70 0.70 10.42
C SER A 924 13.40 1.56 11.50
N PRO A 925 13.39 1.13 12.79
CA PRO A 925 14.07 1.85 13.84
C PRO A 925 15.59 1.77 13.65
N LYS A 926 16.27 2.92 13.74
CA LYS A 926 17.70 3.01 13.38
C LYS A 926 18.62 2.12 14.22
N ALA A 927 18.32 1.88 15.51
CA ALA A 927 19.17 1.08 16.37
C ALA A 927 18.60 -0.33 16.55
N ASN A 928 19.35 -1.36 16.16
CA ASN A 928 19.00 -2.77 16.28
C ASN A 928 17.53 -3.09 15.89
N PRO A 929 17.12 -2.90 14.62
CA PRO A 929 15.81 -3.34 14.16
C PRO A 929 15.67 -4.86 14.24
N HIS A 930 14.54 -5.32 14.77
CA HIS A 930 14.20 -6.75 14.98
C HIS A 930 13.08 -7.26 14.05
N GLY A 931 12.56 -6.38 13.19
CA GLY A 931 11.38 -6.58 12.38
C GLY A 931 10.15 -5.87 12.95
N PRO A 932 9.05 -5.79 12.16
CA PRO A 932 7.74 -5.42 12.65
C PRO A 932 7.15 -6.55 13.53
N ALA A 933 6.18 -6.23 14.38
CA ALA A 933 5.41 -7.23 15.09
C ALA A 933 4.49 -8.02 14.13
N MET A 934 4.14 -9.27 14.46
CA MET A 934 3.22 -10.08 13.63
C MET A 934 1.91 -9.32 13.33
N SER A 935 1.38 -8.62 14.33
CA SER A 935 0.16 -7.81 14.28
C SER A 935 0.23 -6.56 13.38
N GLU A 936 1.43 -6.09 13.03
CA GLU A 936 1.65 -4.97 12.11
C GLU A 936 1.76 -5.47 10.65
N THR A 937 2.18 -6.72 10.48
CA THR A 937 2.21 -7.37 9.16
C THR A 937 0.81 -7.75 8.69
N ARG A 938 0.65 -7.93 7.38
CA ARG A 938 -0.61 -8.38 6.78
C ARG A 938 -0.47 -9.81 6.28
N PRO A 939 -1.48 -10.65 6.47
CA PRO A 939 -1.46 -11.99 5.89
C PRO A 939 -1.42 -11.88 4.35
N ALA A 940 -0.75 -12.85 3.73
CA ALA A 940 -0.67 -12.97 2.28
C ALA A 940 -2.01 -13.43 1.67
N ARG A 941 -2.02 -13.70 0.36
CA ARG A 941 -3.25 -14.09 -0.38
C ARG A 941 -3.83 -15.45 0.06
N ASP A 942 -3.04 -16.24 0.76
CA ASP A 942 -3.36 -17.54 1.37
C ASP A 942 -3.85 -17.42 2.83
N GLY A 943 -3.90 -16.20 3.38
CA GLY A 943 -4.36 -15.94 4.76
C GLY A 943 -3.29 -16.09 5.84
N LYS A 944 -2.01 -16.32 5.51
CA LYS A 944 -0.93 -16.52 6.49
C LYS A 944 0.00 -15.32 6.64
N HIS A 945 0.50 -15.11 7.86
CA HIS A 945 1.64 -14.26 8.16
C HIS A 945 2.94 -15.05 7.96
N TYR A 946 4.05 -14.35 7.72
CA TYR A 946 5.31 -14.97 7.32
C TYR A 946 6.54 -14.16 7.71
N HIS A 947 7.62 -14.83 8.06
CA HIS A 947 8.95 -14.23 8.25
C HIS A 947 9.63 -13.89 6.93
N ALA A 948 10.63 -13.03 6.99
CA ALA A 948 11.50 -12.74 5.85
C ALA A 948 12.53 -13.87 5.63
N VAL A 949 13.07 -13.92 4.42
CA VAL A 949 14.12 -14.85 3.98
C VAL A 949 15.13 -14.11 3.13
N ARG A 950 16.40 -14.55 3.16
CA ARG A 950 17.53 -13.85 2.52
C ARG A 950 18.45 -14.80 1.76
N GLY A 951 19.34 -14.26 0.93
CA GLY A 951 20.40 -15.00 0.23
C GLY A 951 20.03 -15.60 -1.14
N GLY A 952 18.75 -15.82 -1.45
CA GLY A 952 18.41 -16.63 -2.63
C GLY A 952 18.69 -18.11 -2.39
N CYS A 953 18.72 -18.92 -3.45
CA CYS A 953 19.07 -20.34 -3.36
C CYS A 953 19.54 -20.93 -4.69
N TRP A 954 19.92 -22.21 -4.67
CA TRP A 954 20.21 -23.07 -5.82
C TRP A 954 19.12 -23.03 -6.92
N TYR A 955 17.86 -22.76 -6.57
CA TYR A 955 16.76 -22.68 -7.52
C TYR A 955 16.57 -21.30 -8.17
N ASN A 956 16.99 -20.19 -7.53
CA ASN A 956 16.60 -18.85 -8.01
C ASN A 956 17.62 -17.70 -7.84
N GLY A 957 18.78 -17.91 -7.22
CA GLY A 957 19.76 -16.84 -6.93
C GLY A 957 20.14 -15.98 -8.14
N LYS A 958 20.27 -16.63 -9.32
CA LYS A 958 20.67 -16.03 -10.62
C LYS A 958 19.72 -14.98 -11.20
N TRP A 959 18.51 -14.81 -10.65
CA TRP A 959 17.54 -13.79 -11.10
C TRP A 959 17.45 -12.60 -10.15
N GLY A 960 18.61 -12.18 -9.61
CA GLY A 960 18.71 -11.05 -8.69
C GLY A 960 18.26 -11.35 -7.27
N HIS A 961 18.01 -12.63 -6.92
CA HIS A 961 17.70 -13.08 -5.55
C HIS A 961 18.96 -13.29 -4.69
N GLY A 962 20.11 -13.58 -5.29
CA GLY A 962 21.39 -13.64 -4.59
C GLY A 962 21.98 -12.27 -4.21
N ARG A 963 21.35 -11.15 -4.62
CA ARG A 963 21.81 -9.81 -4.22
C ARG A 963 21.62 -9.63 -2.71
N THR A 964 22.61 -9.04 -2.05
CA THR A 964 22.58 -8.72 -0.61
C THR A 964 21.30 -7.99 -0.19
N ALA A 965 20.78 -7.10 -1.03
CA ALA A 965 19.56 -6.34 -0.76
C ALA A 965 18.24 -7.13 -0.93
N ASN A 966 18.19 -8.26 -1.64
CA ASN A 966 16.90 -8.87 -2.03
C ASN A 966 16.16 -9.55 -0.87
N ARG A 967 14.87 -9.20 -0.70
CA ARG A 967 14.02 -9.62 0.42
C ARG A 967 12.88 -10.56 0.02
N ASN A 968 12.94 -11.15 -1.19
CA ASN A 968 11.74 -11.60 -1.90
C ASN A 968 10.94 -12.67 -1.15
N HIS A 969 9.89 -12.19 -0.48
CA HIS A 969 8.90 -12.97 0.26
C HIS A 969 8.08 -13.93 -0.62
N GLY A 970 8.22 -13.87 -1.95
CA GLY A 970 7.27 -14.46 -2.90
C GLY A 970 7.31 -15.99 -2.97
N TYR A 971 8.49 -16.58 -2.77
CA TYR A 971 8.72 -17.99 -3.10
C TYR A 971 8.11 -19.00 -2.12
N TYR A 972 7.79 -18.60 -0.89
CA TYR A 972 7.10 -19.49 0.06
C TYR A 972 5.56 -19.57 -0.12
N ARG A 973 4.98 -18.79 -1.03
CA ARG A 973 3.51 -18.56 -1.12
C ARG A 973 2.79 -19.57 -2.02
N GLY A 974 2.92 -20.87 -1.74
CA GLY A 974 2.08 -21.88 -2.41
C GLY A 974 2.39 -23.36 -2.15
N ASN A 975 1.51 -24.02 -1.38
CA ASN A 975 1.48 -25.47 -1.13
C ASN A 975 2.71 -26.06 -0.40
N ALA A 976 2.57 -27.30 0.08
CA ALA A 976 3.51 -27.96 1.01
C ALA A 976 4.88 -28.37 0.42
N LYS A 977 5.25 -27.93 -0.78
CA LYS A 977 6.53 -28.26 -1.46
C LYS A 977 7.47 -27.06 -1.54
N VAL A 978 7.47 -26.24 -0.50
CA VAL A 978 8.10 -24.92 -0.48
C VAL A 978 9.45 -24.92 0.23
N PHE A 979 9.71 -25.85 1.14
CA PHE A 979 10.83 -25.73 2.08
C PHE A 979 12.11 -26.47 1.64
N ASP A 980 12.11 -27.13 0.48
CA ASP A 980 13.27 -27.85 -0.07
C ASP A 980 14.46 -26.94 -0.47
N HIS A 981 14.24 -25.64 -0.48
CA HIS A 981 15.23 -24.59 -0.73
C HIS A 981 15.33 -23.57 0.42
N HIS A 982 14.81 -23.88 1.61
CA HIS A 982 14.86 -23.06 2.82
C HIS A 982 15.72 -23.71 3.91
N GLY A 983 16.64 -22.94 4.48
CA GLY A 983 17.56 -23.30 5.56
C GLY A 983 17.71 -22.19 6.59
N LEU A 984 18.83 -22.19 7.32
CA LEU A 984 19.05 -21.28 8.45
C LEU A 984 20.53 -20.98 8.71
N ARG A 985 20.77 -19.80 9.27
CA ARG A 985 22.05 -19.37 9.87
C ARG A 985 21.75 -18.80 11.26
N VAL A 986 22.66 -18.97 12.21
CA VAL A 986 22.47 -18.52 13.61
C VAL A 986 23.35 -17.32 13.93
N VAL A 987 22.88 -16.45 14.83
CA VAL A 987 23.72 -15.44 15.50
C VAL A 987 23.84 -15.74 16.98
N PHE A 988 24.94 -15.26 17.57
CA PHE A 988 25.11 -15.16 19.02
C PHE A 988 25.33 -13.69 19.38
N ALA A 989 24.30 -13.09 20.01
CA ALA A 989 24.23 -11.65 20.28
C ALA A 989 23.99 -11.36 21.77
N GLY A 990 24.36 -10.16 22.21
CA GLY A 990 23.99 -9.63 23.53
C GLY A 990 22.64 -8.88 23.53
N PRO A 991 22.22 -8.35 24.69
CA PRO A 991 21.01 -7.53 24.78
C PRO A 991 21.11 -6.29 23.88
N SER A 992 20.05 -6.02 23.12
CA SER A 992 19.91 -4.82 22.29
C SER A 992 19.71 -3.57 23.16
N SER A 993 20.77 -2.79 23.38
CA SER A 993 20.75 -1.68 24.35
C SER A 993 20.14 -0.40 23.78
N ASN A 994 18.81 -0.28 23.84
CA ASN A 994 18.07 0.98 23.64
C ASN A 994 18.31 1.96 24.81
N ALA A 995 19.56 2.42 24.94
CA ALA A 995 20.08 3.13 26.10
C ALA A 995 20.65 4.50 25.73
N THR A 996 19.77 5.47 25.45
CA THR A 996 20.13 6.90 25.57
C THR A 996 20.45 7.20 27.04
N SER A 997 21.72 7.10 27.42
CA SER A 997 22.20 7.20 28.79
C SER A 997 22.16 8.64 29.32
N ARG A 998 20.97 9.10 29.73
CA ARG A 998 20.75 10.29 30.58
C ARG A 998 21.36 10.08 32.00
N LYS A 999 22.68 9.87 32.09
CA LYS A 999 23.42 9.72 33.37
C LYS A 999 24.94 9.91 33.25
N ALA A 1000 25.39 10.87 32.43
CA ALA A 1000 26.82 11.21 32.26
C ALA A 1000 27.11 12.73 32.25
N ARG A 1001 26.44 13.54 33.11
CA ARG A 1001 26.73 14.98 33.23
C ARG A 1001 26.48 15.60 34.61
N GLN A 1002 26.87 14.90 35.68
CA GLN A 1002 27.12 15.46 37.01
C GLN A 1002 28.42 14.87 37.55
N GLY A 1003 29.39 15.72 37.92
CA GLY A 1003 30.68 15.28 38.49
C GLY A 1003 31.94 15.62 37.68
N ALA A 1004 32.10 16.87 37.23
CA ALA A 1004 33.34 17.35 36.56
C ALA A 1004 33.61 18.86 36.73
N THR A 1005 33.39 19.41 37.94
CA THR A 1005 33.68 20.83 38.25
C THR A 1005 34.24 20.98 39.67
N SER A 1006 35.41 20.40 39.95
CA SER A 1006 36.12 20.59 41.24
C SER A 1006 37.62 20.24 41.21
N LYS A 1007 38.38 20.85 40.29
CA LYS A 1007 39.79 21.28 40.46
C LYS A 1007 40.29 21.99 39.20
#